data_AF-A0A3G1L0G1-F1
#
_entry.id   AF-A0A3G1L0G1-F1
#
_cell.length_a   1.000
_cell.length_b   1.000
_cell.length_c   1.000
_cell.angle_alpha   90.00
_cell.angle_beta   90.00
_cell.angle_gamma   90.00
#
_symmetry.space_group_name_H-M   'P 1'
#
loop_
_entity.id
_entity.type
_entity.pdbx_description
1 polymer ?
#
loop_
_entity_poly.entity_id
_entity_poly.type
_entity_poly.pdbx_seq_one_letter_code
_entity_poly.pdbx_strand_id
1 'polypeptide(L)'
;MLKKLRGVVGEKDVLTKKTDLTAYRDSVHLSGPPPSAVVFPKNTAEVSEVLKILSHYGVPVIARGAGTNLCGDTLSQGVTVILEMAKMDRIWEVNILDRYIAVEPGVSNMAVQKALEPHGYFFAPDPASFGVATIGGNIGENAGGMRCVKYGVTTDNVIGLEMVLSDGQVILSHGPVQAGAGYDLTGLMHGSEGTFGVITKAWLKIIKLPEEVKTLVAVFPTLEDAVTTVSQIMGRGMIPSALEIIDHLAIQALEETMPLGYPLDAEAVLLIEVDGFAGTLDGQVQRIVSICNESKASEIRVAKTEKERQTLWLGRREALNCFVSKRPTYAQEDVAVPRTRLPEMLNIIKQIGGKYALVIASVCHAGDGNFHPTIIYDDHDEEETKRAHLGFSEMMEHAIELGGTITGEHGVGIEKLKGMNLLFSREELSFMWRLKLALDPKKILNPGKVIPENISQMPTERTEQISGTLSEDFRRDQYAQELEIAKIGGIHFDQETRKAYSLNDHQPWCVIRPESVEQIATMVRLAHRYDIKIVPWGKGTKVSLGTYGKPYDVIAELSNLNQVIEIDGENLTATVEAGVELNVFQEMLHQKGYMLPVNPLEKGSPTLGGIVAANSTGSLRLKYGTLKNLVLGLEVVTADGKNIHYGGKMIKNVAGYDVRKLFVGSWGTLGIITKITVKIFPLPGKALHRTYVSENYQAFIDFIFSVQQKDLALTSFDLAVHDQKHYVNLGISGQAESVDRQLKMLNELVNKEVALWEEDEDPDYIPGRAFYDKYIPPDGDNKAVLKSSLRFSDLPGWMEKVLRFRHRGKVSLYGDGASGLLYAAFSGDKKDLADFITEMGADFRKSFVFGTHTLEADPGICIWEGNKPKDFAGLRLKEMLDPKKIFSPDRTLGGLAI
;
A
#
# COMPACT_ATOMS: atom_id res chain seq x y z
N MET A 1 -35.84 14.14 8.58
CA MET A 1 -34.38 14.09 8.35
C MET A 1 -33.70 15.44 8.62
N LEU A 2 -33.89 16.49 7.81
CA LEU A 2 -33.16 17.77 7.93
C LEU A 2 -33.15 18.39 9.35
N LYS A 3 -34.27 18.37 10.06
CA LYS A 3 -34.34 18.84 11.47
C LYS A 3 -33.38 18.08 12.40
N LYS A 4 -33.20 16.77 12.20
CA LYS A 4 -32.25 15.95 12.98
C LYS A 4 -30.81 16.34 12.64
N LEU A 5 -30.49 16.49 11.34
CA LEU A 5 -29.15 16.91 10.89
C LEU A 5 -28.77 18.28 11.49
N ARG A 6 -29.68 19.26 11.44
CA ARG A 6 -29.50 20.58 12.05
C ARG A 6 -29.34 20.52 13.58
N GLY A 7 -29.98 19.55 14.22
CA GLY A 7 -29.79 19.29 15.65
C GLY A 7 -28.41 18.74 16.00
N VAL A 8 -27.71 18.09 15.05
CA VAL A 8 -26.36 17.54 15.24
C VAL A 8 -25.29 18.59 14.93
N VAL A 9 -25.28 19.16 13.71
CA VAL A 9 -24.19 20.05 13.26
C VAL A 9 -24.47 21.54 13.50
N GLY A 10 -25.74 21.89 13.74
CA GLY A 10 -26.24 23.28 13.83
C GLY A 10 -26.97 23.75 12.56
N GLU A 11 -27.87 24.72 12.72
CA GLU A 11 -28.70 25.26 11.62
C GLU A 11 -27.87 25.85 10.46
N LYS A 12 -26.77 26.54 10.78
CA LYS A 12 -25.90 27.20 9.79
C LYS A 12 -25.05 26.21 8.99
N ASP A 13 -24.94 24.98 9.47
CA ASP A 13 -24.07 23.93 8.92
C ASP A 13 -24.86 22.92 8.08
N VAL A 14 -26.11 23.24 7.73
CA VAL A 14 -26.94 22.49 6.79
C VAL A 14 -27.47 23.42 5.70
N LEU A 15 -26.83 23.39 4.54
CA LEU A 15 -27.23 24.19 3.38
C LEU A 15 -28.35 23.48 2.61
N THR A 16 -29.36 24.25 2.24
CA THR A 16 -30.54 23.77 1.49
C THR A 16 -31.06 24.78 0.46
N LYS A 17 -30.45 25.98 0.37
CA LYS A 17 -30.84 27.00 -0.61
C LYS A 17 -30.24 26.65 -1.97
N LYS A 18 -31.03 26.78 -3.03
CA LYS A 18 -30.60 26.47 -4.40
C LYS A 18 -29.28 27.14 -4.81
N THR A 19 -29.07 28.39 -4.41
CA THR A 19 -27.83 29.13 -4.69
C THR A 19 -26.62 28.46 -4.07
N ASP A 20 -26.73 28.03 -2.82
CA ASP A 20 -25.64 27.40 -2.07
C ASP A 20 -25.32 26.02 -2.67
N LEU A 21 -26.37 25.24 -2.97
CA LEU A 21 -26.25 23.89 -3.51
C LEU A 21 -25.63 23.87 -4.91
N THR A 22 -25.75 24.95 -5.68
CA THR A 22 -25.19 25.05 -7.04
C THR A 22 -23.66 24.96 -7.02
N ALA A 23 -23.00 25.47 -5.99
CA ALA A 23 -21.54 25.41 -5.84
C ALA A 23 -20.99 23.99 -5.63
N TYR A 24 -21.87 23.02 -5.34
CA TYR A 24 -21.52 21.63 -5.06
C TYR A 24 -21.98 20.66 -6.15
N ARG A 25 -22.43 21.18 -7.30
CA ARG A 25 -22.96 20.36 -8.39
C ARG A 25 -21.85 19.85 -9.34
N ASP A 26 -20.71 20.53 -9.35
CA ASP A 26 -19.65 20.36 -10.35
C ASP A 26 -18.42 19.66 -9.74
N SER A 27 -17.75 18.85 -10.57
CA SER A 27 -16.32 18.50 -10.48
C SER A 27 -15.52 19.36 -11.48
N VAL A 28 -14.22 19.11 -11.67
CA VAL A 28 -13.37 19.97 -12.52
C VAL A 28 -13.80 19.96 -13.99
N HIS A 29 -14.14 18.79 -14.54
CA HIS A 29 -14.50 18.63 -15.95
C HIS A 29 -15.96 18.22 -16.18
N LEU A 30 -16.70 17.88 -15.13
CA LEU A 30 -18.05 17.33 -15.24
C LEU A 30 -19.04 18.11 -14.37
N SER A 31 -20.24 18.32 -14.92
CA SER A 31 -21.35 18.99 -14.23
C SER A 31 -22.49 18.02 -13.97
N GLY A 32 -23.01 18.02 -12.75
CA GLY A 32 -24.17 17.23 -12.33
C GLY A 32 -25.35 18.07 -11.83
N PRO A 33 -26.45 17.43 -11.39
CA PRO A 33 -27.50 18.12 -10.65
C PRO A 33 -26.98 18.55 -9.26
N PRO A 34 -27.49 19.65 -8.69
CA PRO A 34 -27.14 20.05 -7.33
C PRO A 34 -27.62 19.01 -6.30
N PRO A 35 -26.90 18.82 -5.17
CA PRO A 35 -27.33 17.95 -4.08
C PRO A 35 -28.63 18.43 -3.44
N SER A 36 -29.28 17.57 -2.65
CA SER A 36 -30.47 17.92 -1.87
C SER A 36 -30.16 18.70 -0.59
N ALA A 37 -28.98 18.49 -0.02
CA ALA A 37 -28.44 19.27 1.10
C ALA A 37 -26.91 19.12 1.18
N VAL A 38 -26.24 20.09 1.81
CA VAL A 38 -24.82 19.98 2.17
C VAL A 38 -24.71 20.12 3.69
N VAL A 39 -23.95 19.25 4.34
CA VAL A 39 -23.80 19.16 5.79
C VAL A 39 -22.33 19.31 6.16
N PHE A 40 -22.01 20.18 7.12
CA PHE A 40 -20.63 20.49 7.54
C PHE A 40 -20.37 20.01 8.97
N PRO A 41 -19.95 18.74 9.16
CA PRO A 41 -19.53 18.26 10.46
C PRO A 41 -18.21 18.91 10.91
N LYS A 42 -17.99 18.98 12.21
CA LYS A 42 -16.80 19.59 12.83
C LYS A 42 -15.94 18.59 13.60
N ASN A 43 -16.39 17.35 13.75
CA ASN A 43 -15.71 16.30 14.50
C ASN A 43 -16.30 14.91 14.16
N THR A 44 -15.59 13.86 14.57
CA THR A 44 -15.98 12.46 14.36
C THR A 44 -17.35 12.10 14.91
N ALA A 45 -17.75 12.66 16.06
CA ALA A 45 -19.04 12.35 16.68
C ALA A 45 -20.20 12.88 15.83
N GLU A 46 -20.07 14.09 15.28
CA GLU A 46 -21.05 14.64 14.34
C GLU A 46 -21.14 13.82 13.05
N VAL A 47 -20.01 13.38 12.49
CA VAL A 47 -20.00 12.47 11.31
C VAL A 47 -20.77 11.18 11.63
N SER A 48 -20.47 10.54 12.76
CA SER A 48 -21.16 9.33 13.25
C SER A 48 -22.68 9.51 13.32
N GLU A 49 -23.15 10.57 13.96
CA GLU A 49 -24.58 10.83 14.11
C GLU A 49 -25.25 11.19 12.78
N VAL A 50 -24.58 11.94 11.91
CA VAL A 50 -25.08 12.24 10.57
C VAL A 50 -25.25 10.96 9.75
N LEU A 51 -24.25 10.08 9.72
CA LEU A 51 -24.34 8.81 8.98
C LEU A 51 -25.44 7.90 9.54
N LYS A 52 -25.61 7.81 10.87
CA LYS A 52 -26.75 7.09 11.48
C LYS A 52 -28.09 7.62 11.00
N ILE A 53 -28.25 8.95 10.96
CA ILE A 53 -29.47 9.59 10.49
C ILE A 53 -29.73 9.25 9.01
N LEU A 54 -28.73 9.44 8.15
CA LEU A 54 -28.87 9.20 6.71
C LEU A 54 -29.13 7.72 6.41
N SER A 55 -28.41 6.82 7.08
CA SER A 55 -28.62 5.37 7.02
C SER A 55 -30.00 4.93 7.50
N HIS A 56 -30.54 5.57 8.55
CA HIS A 56 -31.90 5.31 9.02
C HIS A 56 -32.96 5.69 7.96
N TYR A 57 -32.75 6.78 7.23
CA TYR A 57 -33.66 7.22 6.15
C TYR A 57 -33.34 6.62 4.78
N GLY A 58 -32.25 5.86 4.63
CA GLY A 58 -31.80 5.32 3.34
C GLY A 58 -31.41 6.40 2.33
N VAL A 59 -30.88 7.54 2.79
CA VAL A 59 -30.48 8.65 1.92
C VAL A 59 -29.00 8.55 1.57
N PRO A 60 -28.64 8.51 0.27
CA PRO A 60 -27.26 8.56 -0.18
C PRO A 60 -26.47 9.75 0.35
N VAL A 61 -25.19 9.51 0.61
CA VAL A 61 -24.24 10.51 1.08
C VAL A 61 -22.93 10.43 0.31
N ILE A 62 -22.37 11.58 -0.03
CA ILE A 62 -21.07 11.73 -0.67
C ILE A 62 -20.19 12.54 0.29
N ALA A 63 -19.08 11.95 0.74
CA ALA A 63 -18.07 12.72 1.45
C ALA A 63 -17.28 13.56 0.43
N ARG A 64 -17.14 14.86 0.70
CA ARG A 64 -16.47 15.80 -0.21
C ARG A 64 -15.44 16.61 0.56
N GLY A 65 -14.25 16.72 -0.02
CA GLY A 65 -13.23 17.69 0.39
C GLY A 65 -13.29 18.94 -0.50
N ALA A 66 -12.17 19.36 -1.08
CA ALA A 66 -12.16 20.54 -1.96
C ALA A 66 -12.93 20.38 -3.29
N GLY A 67 -13.27 19.15 -3.70
CA GLY A 67 -13.99 18.88 -4.96
C GLY A 67 -13.16 19.07 -6.23
N THR A 68 -11.86 18.74 -6.17
CA THR A 68 -10.90 18.90 -7.28
C THR A 68 -10.69 17.63 -8.11
N ASN A 69 -11.52 16.59 -7.97
CA ASN A 69 -11.43 15.37 -8.77
C ASN A 69 -11.75 15.63 -10.25
N LEU A 70 -11.26 14.74 -11.10
CA LEU A 70 -11.47 14.76 -12.55
C LEU A 70 -12.47 13.68 -12.99
N CYS A 71 -12.63 12.60 -12.23
CA CYS A 71 -13.46 11.43 -12.56
C CYS A 71 -14.96 11.58 -12.22
N GLY A 72 -15.35 12.66 -11.54
CA GLY A 72 -16.75 12.93 -11.18
C GLY A 72 -17.28 12.12 -9.99
N ASP A 73 -16.43 11.63 -9.10
CA ASP A 73 -16.80 10.86 -7.91
C ASP A 73 -17.73 11.64 -6.95
N THR A 74 -17.57 12.97 -6.89
CA THR A 74 -18.35 13.88 -6.04
C THR A 74 -19.69 14.32 -6.64
N LEU A 75 -20.04 13.84 -7.84
CA LEU A 75 -21.28 14.24 -8.50
C LEU A 75 -22.51 13.58 -7.85
N SER A 76 -23.50 14.42 -7.54
CA SER A 76 -24.76 13.98 -6.94
C SER A 76 -25.64 13.25 -7.96
N GLN A 77 -26.36 12.23 -7.50
CA GLN A 77 -27.31 11.45 -8.30
C GLN A 77 -28.65 11.38 -7.57
N GLY A 78 -29.66 12.04 -8.12
CA GLY A 78 -30.99 12.11 -7.49
C GLY A 78 -30.96 12.78 -6.11
N VAL A 79 -31.61 12.16 -5.12
CA VAL A 79 -31.63 12.66 -3.74
C VAL A 79 -30.34 12.26 -3.04
N THR A 80 -29.41 13.20 -2.91
CA THR A 80 -28.09 12.99 -2.27
C THR A 80 -27.79 14.10 -1.27
N VAL A 81 -27.15 13.74 -0.16
CA VAL A 81 -26.55 14.70 0.78
C VAL A 81 -25.04 14.72 0.57
N ILE A 82 -24.45 15.90 0.43
CA ILE A 82 -22.99 16.03 0.49
C ILE A 82 -22.59 16.28 1.94
N LEU A 83 -21.62 15.50 2.42
CA LEU A 83 -20.95 15.69 3.70
C LEU A 83 -19.62 16.41 3.44
N GLU A 84 -19.61 17.71 3.69
CA GLU A 84 -18.49 18.60 3.37
C GLU A 84 -17.49 18.66 4.53
N MET A 85 -16.27 18.19 4.28
CA MET A 85 -15.25 17.96 5.31
C MET A 85 -14.38 19.18 5.59
N ALA A 86 -14.56 20.29 4.89
CA ALA A 86 -13.76 21.52 5.04
C ALA A 86 -13.72 22.11 6.47
N LYS A 87 -14.67 21.77 7.36
CA LYS A 87 -14.65 22.21 8.78
C LYS A 87 -13.93 21.25 9.74
N MET A 88 -13.44 20.13 9.23
CA MET A 88 -12.53 19.24 9.93
C MET A 88 -11.11 19.47 9.37
N ASP A 89 -10.52 20.61 9.72
CA ASP A 89 -9.25 21.13 9.19
C ASP A 89 -8.14 21.23 10.27
N ARG A 90 -8.26 20.47 11.37
CA ARG A 90 -7.27 20.48 12.44
C ARG A 90 -6.03 19.63 12.13
N ILE A 91 -4.86 20.20 12.39
CA ILE A 91 -3.61 19.45 12.59
C ILE A 91 -3.52 19.08 14.08
N TRP A 92 -3.53 17.79 14.39
CA TRP A 92 -3.52 17.26 15.76
C TRP A 92 -2.12 17.21 16.37
N GLU A 93 -1.14 16.81 15.57
CA GLU A 93 0.22 16.54 16.04
C GLU A 93 1.20 16.58 14.86
N VAL A 94 2.38 17.17 15.08
CA VAL A 94 3.56 17.03 14.21
C VAL A 94 4.64 16.35 15.05
N ASN A 95 4.99 15.11 14.73
CA ASN A 95 5.94 14.31 15.50
C ASN A 95 7.17 13.97 14.64
N ILE A 96 8.25 14.71 14.87
CA ILE A 96 9.49 14.58 14.11
C ILE A 96 10.28 13.32 14.47
N LEU A 97 10.24 12.91 15.74
CA LEU A 97 10.97 11.74 16.22
C LEU A 97 10.41 10.45 15.62
N ASP A 98 9.08 10.29 15.65
CA ASP A 98 8.37 9.15 15.09
C ASP A 98 8.01 9.33 13.60
N ARG A 99 8.39 10.47 13.02
CA ARG A 99 8.23 10.81 11.59
C ARG A 99 6.80 10.65 11.08
N TYR A 100 5.84 11.27 11.79
CA TYR A 100 4.47 11.41 11.31
C TYR A 100 3.84 12.78 11.60
N ILE A 101 2.76 13.08 10.87
CA ILE A 101 1.83 14.17 11.17
C ILE A 101 0.40 13.60 11.24
N ALA A 102 -0.37 13.99 12.25
CA ALA A 102 -1.76 13.57 12.41
C ALA A 102 -2.70 14.73 12.09
N VAL A 103 -3.66 14.52 11.18
CA VAL A 103 -4.51 15.57 10.61
C VAL A 103 -5.95 15.11 10.44
N GLU A 104 -6.87 16.06 10.40
CA GLU A 104 -8.25 15.86 9.94
C GLU A 104 -8.33 15.85 8.40
N PRO A 105 -9.37 15.23 7.80
CA PRO A 105 -9.46 15.02 6.36
C PRO A 105 -9.55 16.32 5.54
N GLY A 106 -10.06 17.41 6.10
CA GLY A 106 -10.24 18.70 5.42
C GLY A 106 -8.96 19.53 5.33
N VAL A 107 -7.87 19.12 5.99
CA VAL A 107 -6.56 19.79 5.87
C VAL A 107 -6.04 19.65 4.44
N SER A 108 -5.53 20.73 3.84
CA SER A 108 -4.94 20.69 2.50
C SER A 108 -3.48 20.23 2.49
N ASN A 109 -2.97 19.71 1.37
CA ASN A 109 -1.54 19.37 1.24
C ASN A 109 -0.65 20.59 1.53
N MET A 110 -1.05 21.77 1.04
CA MET A 110 -0.35 23.02 1.32
C MET A 110 -0.29 23.34 2.83
N ALA A 111 -1.39 23.12 3.56
CA ALA A 111 -1.41 23.33 5.02
C ALA A 111 -0.52 22.32 5.76
N VAL A 112 -0.53 21.05 5.34
CA VAL A 112 0.40 20.03 5.84
C VAL A 112 1.85 20.45 5.59
N GLN A 113 2.18 20.87 4.36
CA GLN A 113 3.54 21.26 4.02
C GLN A 113 4.03 22.46 4.83
N LYS A 114 3.21 23.51 4.96
CA LYS A 114 3.53 24.68 5.80
C LYS A 114 3.79 24.32 7.26
N ALA A 115 3.09 23.32 7.79
CA ALA A 115 3.33 22.84 9.16
C ALA A 115 4.65 22.07 9.30
N LEU A 116 5.17 21.48 8.22
CA LEU A 116 6.41 20.68 8.23
C LEU A 116 7.65 21.50 7.87
N GLU A 117 7.51 22.60 7.12
CA GLU A 117 8.59 23.48 6.70
C GLU A 117 9.55 23.91 7.84
N PRO A 118 9.09 24.38 9.01
CA PRO A 118 9.98 24.79 10.10
C PRO A 118 10.85 23.67 10.67
N HIS A 119 10.47 22.42 10.41
CA HIS A 119 11.16 21.23 10.90
C HIS A 119 12.07 20.59 9.84
N GLY A 120 12.02 21.05 8.59
CA GLY A 120 12.79 20.48 7.49
C GLY A 120 12.23 19.16 6.96
N TYR A 121 10.90 18.97 7.00
CA TYR A 121 10.23 17.77 6.50
C TYR A 121 9.19 18.13 5.43
N PHE A 122 8.73 17.11 4.70
CA PHE A 122 7.66 17.21 3.73
C PHE A 122 6.78 15.96 3.73
N PHE A 123 5.54 16.12 3.24
CA PHE A 123 4.64 15.03 2.89
C PHE A 123 4.76 14.76 1.39
N ALA A 124 5.03 13.52 1.00
CA ALA A 124 5.48 13.22 -0.36
C ALA A 124 4.44 13.35 -1.47
N PRO A 125 3.18 12.90 -1.30
CA PRO A 125 2.16 13.02 -2.35
C PRO A 125 1.93 14.47 -2.78
N ASP A 126 2.12 14.72 -4.07
CA ASP A 126 2.14 16.05 -4.69
C ASP A 126 1.22 16.14 -5.92
N PRO A 127 -0.11 15.96 -5.76
CA PRO A 127 -1.05 16.04 -6.87
C PRO A 127 -1.00 17.41 -7.54
N ALA A 128 -1.39 17.51 -8.81
CA ALA A 128 -1.40 18.80 -9.53
C ALA A 128 -2.21 19.90 -8.79
N SER A 129 -3.27 19.50 -8.07
CA SER A 129 -4.12 20.35 -7.23
C SER A 129 -3.57 20.60 -5.81
N PHE A 130 -2.29 20.33 -5.54
CA PHE A 130 -1.61 20.40 -4.22
C PHE A 130 -1.97 21.64 -3.37
N GLY A 131 -2.15 22.80 -4.00
CA GLY A 131 -2.49 24.04 -3.31
C GLY A 131 -3.78 23.97 -2.50
N VAL A 132 -4.75 23.16 -2.93
CA VAL A 132 -6.11 23.10 -2.38
C VAL A 132 -6.61 21.70 -2.08
N ALA A 133 -6.01 20.66 -2.69
CA ALA A 133 -6.36 19.27 -2.45
C ALA A 133 -6.31 18.94 -0.96
N THR A 134 -7.35 18.28 -0.47
CA THR A 134 -7.50 17.88 0.93
C THR A 134 -6.98 16.47 1.16
N ILE A 135 -6.42 16.19 2.33
CA ILE A 135 -5.89 14.85 2.68
C ILE A 135 -6.95 13.76 2.54
N GLY A 136 -8.20 14.01 2.94
CA GLY A 136 -9.29 13.05 2.76
C GLY A 136 -9.55 12.71 1.29
N GLY A 137 -9.50 13.71 0.40
CA GLY A 137 -9.62 13.53 -1.05
C GLY A 137 -8.46 12.74 -1.63
N ASN A 138 -7.21 13.05 -1.24
CA ASN A 138 -6.04 12.30 -1.71
C ASN A 138 -6.13 10.82 -1.32
N ILE A 139 -6.60 10.51 -0.12
CA ILE A 139 -6.79 9.13 0.32
C ILE A 139 -7.91 8.49 -0.51
N GLY A 140 -9.05 9.15 -0.65
CA GLY A 140 -10.20 8.68 -1.44
C GLY A 140 -9.83 8.30 -2.87
N GLU A 141 -8.99 9.10 -3.53
CA GLU A 141 -8.53 8.90 -4.91
C GLU A 141 -7.21 8.10 -5.01
N ASN A 142 -6.57 7.81 -3.88
CA ASN A 142 -5.18 7.34 -3.83
C ASN A 142 -4.22 8.21 -4.67
N ALA A 143 -4.36 9.53 -4.55
CA ALA A 143 -3.71 10.51 -5.41
C ALA A 143 -2.19 10.30 -5.52
N GLY A 144 -1.69 10.48 -6.74
CA GLY A 144 -0.28 10.49 -7.07
C GLY A 144 0.28 11.89 -7.25
N GLY A 145 1.32 11.99 -8.08
CA GLY A 145 2.02 13.21 -8.45
C GLY A 145 3.36 12.93 -9.11
N MET A 146 4.16 13.98 -9.34
CA MET A 146 5.43 13.90 -10.09
C MET A 146 6.53 13.19 -9.30
N ARG A 147 6.38 13.11 -7.97
CA ARG A 147 7.39 12.53 -7.06
C ARG A 147 7.18 11.05 -6.74
N CYS A 148 6.11 10.44 -7.25
CA CYS A 148 5.73 9.07 -6.92
C CYS A 148 6.77 8.02 -7.31
N VAL A 149 7.55 8.26 -8.36
CA VAL A 149 8.61 7.34 -8.82
C VAL A 149 9.59 6.95 -7.72
N LYS A 150 9.92 7.91 -6.83
CA LYS A 150 10.77 7.68 -5.67
C LYS A 150 10.00 7.45 -4.38
N TYR A 151 8.92 8.22 -4.15
CA TYR A 151 8.28 8.30 -2.84
C TYR A 151 6.91 7.61 -2.73
N GLY A 152 6.44 6.99 -3.80
CA GLY A 152 5.14 6.31 -3.86
C GLY A 152 3.95 7.27 -3.95
N VAL A 153 2.75 6.71 -4.01
CA VAL A 153 1.48 7.45 -4.04
C VAL A 153 0.94 7.65 -2.62
N THR A 154 -0.28 8.17 -2.47
CA THR A 154 -0.87 8.42 -1.15
C THR A 154 -0.89 7.19 -0.25
N THR A 155 -1.23 5.99 -0.77
CA THR A 155 -1.25 4.76 0.03
C THR A 155 0.09 4.35 0.63
N ASP A 156 1.21 4.83 0.05
CA ASP A 156 2.55 4.57 0.57
C ASP A 156 2.93 5.49 1.75
N ASN A 157 2.17 6.57 1.92
CA ASN A 157 2.47 7.66 2.84
C ASN A 157 1.41 7.83 3.95
N VAL A 158 0.42 6.93 4.02
CA VAL A 158 -0.58 6.88 5.09
C VAL A 158 -0.28 5.71 6.03
N ILE A 159 -0.12 6.00 7.31
CA ILE A 159 0.18 5.02 8.36
C ILE A 159 -1.12 4.40 8.89
N GLY A 160 -2.14 5.22 9.13
CA GLY A 160 -3.37 4.81 9.79
C GLY A 160 -4.50 5.81 9.62
N LEU A 161 -5.73 5.35 9.86
CA LEU A 161 -6.96 6.13 9.70
C LEU A 161 -7.92 5.91 10.87
N GLU A 162 -8.59 6.98 11.27
CA GLU A 162 -9.89 6.94 11.92
C GLU A 162 -10.96 7.22 10.86
N MET A 163 -12.01 6.40 10.83
CA MET A 163 -13.08 6.51 9.86
C MET A 163 -14.42 6.10 10.46
N VAL A 164 -15.51 6.53 9.83
CA VAL A 164 -16.87 6.25 10.25
C VAL A 164 -17.59 5.48 9.15
N LEU A 165 -18.12 4.30 9.49
CA LEU A 165 -18.89 3.47 8.56
C LEU A 165 -20.32 4.00 8.36
N SER A 166 -21.01 3.40 7.38
CA SER A 166 -22.41 3.72 7.02
C SER A 166 -23.41 3.62 8.17
N ASP A 167 -23.14 2.80 9.20
CA ASP A 167 -23.96 2.65 10.41
C ASP A 167 -23.56 3.62 11.54
N GLY A 168 -22.59 4.50 11.28
CA GLY A 168 -22.01 5.45 12.23
C GLY A 168 -20.97 4.84 13.16
N GLN A 169 -20.58 3.57 12.99
CA GLN A 169 -19.51 2.99 13.80
C GLN A 169 -18.18 3.68 13.49
N VAL A 170 -17.48 4.14 14.53
CA VAL A 170 -16.12 4.70 14.42
C VAL A 170 -15.11 3.56 14.48
N ILE A 171 -14.22 3.51 13.50
CA ILE A 171 -13.17 2.52 13.35
C ILE A 171 -11.82 3.22 13.32
N LEU A 172 -10.91 2.73 14.16
CA LEU A 172 -9.48 3.03 14.05
C LEU A 172 -8.81 1.83 13.38
N SER A 173 -8.34 2.00 12.14
CA SER A 173 -7.59 0.94 11.44
C SER A 173 -6.21 0.75 12.10
N HIS A 174 -5.44 1.84 12.13
CA HIS A 174 -4.14 1.99 12.77
C HIS A 174 -4.02 3.42 13.32
N GLY A 175 -3.17 3.61 14.34
CA GLY A 175 -2.76 4.93 14.80
C GLY A 175 -1.41 5.34 14.17
N PRO A 176 -0.48 5.94 14.94
CA PRO A 176 0.86 6.30 14.47
C PRO A 176 1.83 5.10 14.36
N VAL A 177 1.38 3.88 14.63
CA VAL A 177 2.21 2.68 14.66
C VAL A 177 2.06 1.91 13.36
N GLN A 178 3.18 1.48 12.76
CA GLN A 178 3.20 0.91 11.41
C GLN A 178 2.90 -0.60 11.33
N ALA A 179 2.73 -1.29 12.46
CA ALA A 179 2.26 -2.68 12.47
C ALA A 179 0.96 -2.78 13.27
N GLY A 180 -0.04 -3.44 12.66
CA GLY A 180 -1.32 -3.73 13.28
C GLY A 180 -1.79 -5.12 12.93
N ALA A 181 -2.54 -5.72 13.85
CA ALA A 181 -3.22 -6.98 13.65
C ALA A 181 -4.56 -6.76 12.95
N GLY A 182 -5.00 -7.77 12.18
CA GLY A 182 -6.23 -7.75 11.42
C GLY A 182 -6.03 -7.47 9.93
N TYR A 183 -7.13 -7.41 9.21
CA TYR A 183 -7.17 -7.01 7.81
C TYR A 183 -6.79 -5.55 7.62
N ASP A 184 -6.18 -5.23 6.47
CA ASP A 184 -5.75 -3.87 6.16
C ASP A 184 -6.91 -2.98 5.73
N LEU A 185 -7.68 -2.49 6.71
CA LEU A 185 -8.75 -1.54 6.46
C LEU A 185 -8.22 -0.16 6.03
N THR A 186 -6.97 0.19 6.35
CA THR A 186 -6.33 1.41 5.83
C THR A 186 -6.17 1.30 4.32
N GLY A 187 -5.62 0.17 3.85
CA GLY A 187 -5.45 -0.12 2.42
C GLY A 187 -6.75 0.00 1.63
N LEU A 188 -7.85 -0.60 2.14
CA LEU A 188 -9.16 -0.55 1.47
C LEU A 188 -9.73 0.86 1.26
N MET A 189 -9.38 1.84 2.10
CA MET A 189 -9.86 3.21 1.94
C MET A 189 -9.22 3.96 0.78
N HIS A 190 -8.05 3.52 0.31
CA HIS A 190 -7.34 4.14 -0.80
C HIS A 190 -8.01 3.79 -2.13
N GLY A 191 -8.34 4.80 -2.95
CA GLY A 191 -9.07 4.59 -4.22
C GLY A 191 -10.53 4.17 -4.00
N SER A 192 -11.04 4.26 -2.76
CA SER A 192 -12.43 3.89 -2.46
C SER A 192 -13.43 4.97 -2.85
N GLU A 193 -12.98 6.20 -3.11
CA GLU A 193 -13.85 7.33 -3.45
C GLU A 193 -15.01 7.53 -2.44
N GLY A 194 -14.75 7.25 -1.16
CA GLY A 194 -15.73 7.38 -0.08
C GLY A 194 -16.81 6.30 -0.05
N THR A 195 -16.66 5.21 -0.79
CA THR A 195 -17.65 4.12 -0.86
C THR A 195 -17.63 3.18 0.37
N PHE A 196 -16.55 3.13 1.16
CA PHE A 196 -16.52 2.26 2.36
C PHE A 196 -16.83 2.98 3.67
N GLY A 197 -16.49 4.25 3.77
CA GLY A 197 -16.62 5.03 5.01
C GLY A 197 -16.18 6.47 4.80
N VAL A 198 -16.34 7.28 5.85
CA VAL A 198 -15.91 8.69 5.89
C VAL A 198 -14.70 8.80 6.80
N ILE A 199 -13.57 9.25 6.27
CA ILE A 199 -12.34 9.48 7.03
C ILE A 199 -12.54 10.68 7.96
N THR A 200 -12.11 10.58 9.22
CA THR A 200 -12.19 11.67 10.21
C THR A 200 -10.84 12.04 10.81
N LYS A 201 -9.83 11.15 10.70
CA LYS A 201 -8.44 11.44 11.07
C LYS A 201 -7.47 10.57 10.28
N ALA A 202 -6.31 11.12 9.91
CA ALA A 202 -5.25 10.41 9.22
C ALA A 202 -3.89 10.64 9.88
N TRP A 203 -3.08 9.59 9.95
CA TRP A 203 -1.66 9.66 10.32
C TRP A 203 -0.82 9.50 9.06
N LEU A 204 -0.09 10.55 8.71
CA LEU A 204 0.70 10.62 7.48
C LEU A 204 2.18 10.47 7.82
N LYS A 205 2.90 9.70 7.02
CA LYS A 205 4.36 9.63 7.05
C LYS A 205 4.93 10.97 6.60
N ILE A 206 5.96 11.46 7.31
CA ILE A 206 6.73 12.63 6.88
C ILE A 206 8.16 12.22 6.56
N ILE A 207 8.73 12.87 5.55
CA ILE A 207 10.07 12.57 5.02
C ILE A 207 10.92 13.81 5.19
N LYS A 208 12.18 13.63 5.56
CA LYS A 208 13.11 14.76 5.69
C LYS A 208 13.39 15.36 4.31
N LEU A 209 13.46 16.69 4.23
CA LEU A 209 13.83 17.37 3.00
C LEU A 209 15.24 16.93 2.57
N PRO A 210 15.45 16.57 1.29
CA PRO A 210 16.78 16.31 0.77
C PRO A 210 17.68 17.53 0.93
N GLU A 211 18.95 17.31 1.24
CA GLU A 211 19.92 18.40 1.41
C GLU A 211 20.32 19.05 0.08
N GLU A 212 20.32 18.26 -1.00
CA GLU A 212 20.63 18.73 -2.34
C GLU A 212 19.65 18.11 -3.34
N VAL A 213 19.28 18.93 -4.32
CA VAL A 213 18.43 18.56 -5.45
C VAL A 213 19.12 19.05 -6.72
N LYS A 214 19.23 18.19 -7.73
CA LYS A 214 19.73 18.57 -9.06
C LYS A 214 18.67 18.27 -10.11
N THR A 215 18.39 19.28 -10.93
CA THR A 215 17.39 19.21 -12.00
C THR A 215 18.05 19.44 -13.33
N LEU A 216 17.70 18.63 -14.32
CA LEU A 216 18.14 18.78 -15.69
C LEU A 216 17.00 18.54 -16.66
N VAL A 217 17.14 19.11 -17.85
CA VAL A 217 16.28 18.88 -19.00
C VAL A 217 17.13 18.32 -20.13
N ALA A 218 16.66 17.25 -20.77
CA ALA A 218 17.20 16.74 -22.02
C ALA A 218 16.17 16.90 -23.15
N VAL A 219 16.62 17.42 -24.30
CA VAL A 219 15.81 17.65 -25.49
C VAL A 219 16.06 16.53 -26.49
N PHE A 220 15.01 15.97 -27.07
CA PHE A 220 15.11 14.85 -27.99
C PHE A 220 14.49 15.17 -29.36
N PRO A 221 15.14 14.72 -30.45
CA PRO A 221 14.62 14.86 -31.82
C PRO A 221 13.48 13.88 -32.11
N THR A 222 13.29 12.86 -31.28
CA THR A 222 12.16 11.93 -31.36
C THR A 222 11.62 11.62 -29.98
N LEU A 223 10.31 11.38 -29.89
CA LEU A 223 9.66 10.95 -28.65
C LEU A 223 10.12 9.54 -28.21
N GLU A 224 10.43 8.66 -29.17
CA GLU A 224 10.91 7.30 -28.91
C GLU A 224 12.28 7.29 -28.20
N ASP A 225 13.20 8.18 -28.60
CA ASP A 225 14.50 8.32 -27.94
C ASP A 225 14.32 8.81 -26.47
N ALA A 226 13.39 9.74 -26.22
CA ALA A 226 13.10 10.22 -24.86
C ALA A 226 12.55 9.11 -23.94
N VAL A 227 11.61 8.31 -24.45
CA VAL A 227 11.03 7.19 -23.69
C VAL A 227 12.03 6.06 -23.49
N THR A 228 12.86 5.77 -24.48
CA THR A 228 13.96 4.78 -24.34
C THR A 228 14.93 5.21 -23.25
N THR A 229 15.24 6.51 -23.17
CA THR A 229 16.08 7.09 -22.10
C THR A 229 15.49 6.80 -20.71
N VAL A 230 14.16 6.90 -20.56
CA VAL A 230 13.46 6.60 -19.29
C VAL A 230 13.71 5.16 -18.86
N SER A 231 13.47 4.18 -19.75
CA SER A 231 13.71 2.76 -19.46
C SER A 231 15.18 2.48 -19.14
N GLN A 232 16.13 3.12 -19.84
CA GLN A 232 17.56 2.96 -19.57
C GLN A 232 18.00 3.55 -18.22
N ILE A 233 17.47 4.71 -17.82
CA ILE A 233 17.76 5.31 -16.51
C ILE A 233 17.29 4.35 -15.40
N MET A 234 16.06 3.86 -15.50
CA MET A 234 15.46 2.96 -14.50
C MET A 234 16.14 1.60 -14.48
N GLY A 235 16.38 1.00 -15.65
CA GLY A 235 17.03 -0.32 -15.80
C GLY A 235 18.50 -0.35 -15.39
N ARG A 236 19.21 0.80 -15.42
CA ARG A 236 20.56 0.95 -14.83
C ARG A 236 20.53 1.26 -13.33
N GLY A 237 19.36 1.14 -12.70
CA GLY A 237 19.16 1.22 -11.27
C GLY A 237 19.21 2.62 -10.67
N MET A 238 19.05 3.66 -11.48
CA MET A 238 18.86 5.01 -10.97
C MET A 238 17.37 5.26 -10.78
N ILE A 239 17.00 5.75 -9.60
CA ILE A 239 15.64 6.13 -9.27
C ILE A 239 15.62 7.65 -9.07
N PRO A 240 15.31 8.43 -10.12
CA PRO A 240 15.09 9.86 -9.99
C PRO A 240 13.92 10.16 -9.04
N SER A 241 13.92 11.35 -8.48
CA SER A 241 12.81 11.90 -7.71
C SER A 241 11.67 12.43 -8.58
N ALA A 242 11.96 12.78 -9.84
CA ALA A 242 10.99 13.04 -10.89
C ALA A 242 11.58 12.67 -12.25
N LEU A 243 10.74 12.16 -13.15
CA LEU A 243 11.13 11.77 -14.50
C LEU A 243 9.94 11.97 -15.44
N GLU A 244 9.87 13.15 -16.05
CA GLU A 244 8.66 13.69 -16.68
C GLU A 244 8.89 14.01 -18.16
N ILE A 245 7.97 13.62 -19.03
CA ILE A 245 7.99 13.94 -20.46
C ILE A 245 7.00 15.07 -20.77
N ILE A 246 7.43 16.00 -21.62
CA ILE A 246 6.62 17.02 -22.29
C ILE A 246 6.77 16.78 -23.80
N ASP A 247 5.68 16.58 -24.53
CA ASP A 247 5.72 16.32 -25.97
C ASP A 247 5.79 17.60 -26.83
N HIS A 248 5.95 17.41 -28.13
CA HIS A 248 6.03 18.48 -29.13
C HIS A 248 4.90 19.52 -29.04
N LEU A 249 3.65 19.08 -28.92
CA LEU A 249 2.50 19.98 -28.93
C LEU A 249 2.41 20.79 -27.63
N ALA A 250 2.73 20.17 -26.50
CA ALA A 250 2.88 20.85 -25.22
C ALA A 250 4.03 21.87 -25.26
N ILE A 251 5.17 21.53 -25.86
CA ILE A 251 6.30 22.46 -26.07
C ILE A 251 5.86 23.67 -26.89
N GLN A 252 5.16 23.46 -28.01
CA GLN A 252 4.66 24.57 -28.84
C GLN A 252 3.66 25.47 -28.08
N ALA A 253 2.72 24.89 -27.35
CA ALA A 253 1.75 25.65 -26.56
C ALA A 253 2.43 26.45 -25.44
N LEU A 254 3.43 25.85 -24.77
CA LEU A 254 4.26 26.54 -23.77
C LEU A 254 4.98 27.72 -24.39
N GLU A 255 5.77 27.53 -25.45
CA GLU A 255 6.58 28.62 -26.02
C GLU A 255 5.75 29.77 -26.63
N GLU A 256 4.53 29.50 -27.10
CA GLU A 256 3.62 30.55 -27.56
C GLU A 256 3.04 31.40 -26.43
N THR A 257 2.77 30.80 -25.27
CA THR A 257 2.11 31.46 -24.14
C THR A 257 3.08 31.99 -23.10
N MET A 258 4.17 31.27 -22.88
CA MET A 258 5.22 31.50 -21.91
C MET A 258 6.56 31.03 -22.52
N PRO A 259 7.32 31.92 -23.20
CA PRO A 259 8.60 31.55 -23.80
C PRO A 259 9.62 31.12 -22.73
N LEU A 260 9.84 29.81 -22.59
CA LEU A 260 10.76 29.20 -21.62
C LEU A 260 12.08 28.78 -22.29
N GLY A 261 12.16 28.88 -23.61
CA GLY A 261 13.35 28.60 -24.41
C GLY A 261 13.48 27.13 -24.81
N TYR A 262 12.39 26.36 -24.84
CA TYR A 262 12.40 25.03 -25.46
C TYR A 262 12.54 25.16 -26.99
N PRO A 263 13.35 24.31 -27.66
CA PRO A 263 13.42 24.29 -29.12
C PRO A 263 12.07 23.89 -29.73
N LEU A 264 11.55 24.67 -30.68
CA LEU A 264 10.25 24.42 -31.32
C LEU A 264 10.25 23.21 -32.25
N ASP A 265 11.42 22.71 -32.63
CA ASP A 265 11.65 21.49 -33.42
C ASP A 265 11.90 20.24 -32.55
N ALA A 266 11.84 20.38 -31.21
CA ALA A 266 11.92 19.24 -30.30
C ALA A 266 10.63 18.40 -30.37
N GLU A 267 10.78 17.08 -30.51
CA GLU A 267 9.65 16.16 -30.43
C GLU A 267 9.30 15.81 -28.97
N ALA A 268 10.28 15.87 -28.07
CA ALA A 268 10.09 15.64 -26.65
C ALA A 268 11.15 16.33 -25.78
N VAL A 269 10.74 16.69 -24.57
CA VAL A 269 11.59 17.18 -23.49
C VAL A 269 11.43 16.25 -22.28
N LEU A 270 12.55 15.78 -21.74
CA LEU A 270 12.61 14.98 -20.52
C LEU A 270 13.15 15.83 -19.37
N LEU A 271 12.29 16.13 -18.39
CA LEU A 271 12.67 16.75 -17.12
C LEU A 271 13.05 15.65 -16.13
N ILE A 272 14.25 15.76 -15.57
CA ILE A 272 14.82 14.78 -14.63
C ILE A 272 15.22 15.51 -13.35
N GLU A 273 14.79 15.01 -12.20
CA GLU A 273 15.22 15.53 -10.89
C GLU A 273 15.78 14.40 -10.04
N VAL A 274 16.97 14.59 -9.48
CA VAL A 274 17.56 13.69 -8.48
C VAL A 274 17.76 14.45 -7.17
N ASP A 275 17.60 13.76 -6.05
CA ASP A 275 17.79 14.33 -4.72
C ASP A 275 18.57 13.36 -3.81
N GLY A 276 19.26 13.93 -2.82
CA GLY A 276 20.03 13.18 -1.85
C GLY A 276 20.85 14.08 -0.92
N PHE A 277 21.94 13.52 -0.39
CA PHE A 277 22.87 14.25 0.44
C PHE A 277 23.69 15.24 -0.40
N ALA A 278 23.96 16.42 0.17
CA ALA A 278 24.83 17.41 -0.46
C ALA A 278 26.20 16.83 -0.89
N GLY A 279 26.58 17.11 -2.13
CA GLY A 279 27.86 16.68 -2.70
C GLY A 279 27.92 15.21 -3.11
N THR A 280 26.80 14.46 -3.07
CA THR A 280 26.77 13.04 -3.48
C THR A 280 26.06 12.81 -4.82
N LEU A 281 25.53 13.85 -5.46
CA LEU A 281 24.70 13.71 -6.67
C LEU A 281 25.45 13.83 -8.00
N ASP A 282 26.68 14.37 -8.01
CA ASP A 282 27.42 14.63 -9.25
C ASP A 282 27.66 13.39 -10.10
N GLY A 283 28.09 12.28 -9.47
CA GLY A 283 28.28 11.02 -10.18
C GLY A 283 26.99 10.47 -10.79
N GLN A 284 25.86 10.63 -10.08
CA GLN A 284 24.55 10.21 -10.60
C GLN A 284 24.11 11.09 -11.78
N VAL A 285 24.26 12.42 -11.67
CA VAL A 285 23.93 13.36 -12.76
C VAL A 285 24.78 13.07 -14.00
N GLN A 286 26.09 12.85 -13.85
CA GLN A 286 26.97 12.53 -14.98
C GLN A 286 26.55 11.25 -15.70
N ARG A 287 26.15 10.20 -14.96
CA ARG A 287 25.63 8.97 -15.56
C ARG A 287 24.33 9.19 -16.31
N ILE A 288 23.40 9.99 -15.76
CA ILE A 288 22.15 10.35 -16.45
C ILE A 288 22.45 11.13 -17.73
N VAL A 289 23.37 12.09 -17.68
CA VAL A 289 23.83 12.84 -18.87
C VAL A 289 24.42 11.90 -19.93
N SER A 290 25.23 10.91 -19.53
CA SER A 290 25.76 9.88 -20.46
C SER A 290 24.62 9.14 -21.16
N ILE A 291 23.62 8.69 -20.41
CA ILE A 291 22.46 7.95 -20.95
C ILE A 291 21.64 8.81 -21.92
N CYS A 292 21.44 10.09 -21.59
CA CYS A 292 20.77 11.02 -22.50
C CYS A 292 21.53 11.19 -23.81
N ASN A 293 22.87 11.32 -23.76
CA ASN A 293 23.72 11.40 -24.95
C ASN A 293 23.73 10.10 -25.77
N GLU A 294 23.83 8.94 -25.10
CA GLU A 294 23.73 7.61 -25.73
C GLU A 294 22.37 7.44 -26.44
N SER A 295 21.33 8.09 -25.92
CA SER A 295 19.97 8.13 -26.47
C SER A 295 19.72 9.34 -27.37
N LYS A 296 20.77 9.97 -27.93
CA LYS A 296 20.69 11.04 -28.94
C LYS A 296 19.99 12.33 -28.49
N ALA A 297 20.05 12.69 -27.21
CA ALA A 297 19.63 14.02 -26.78
C ALA A 297 20.41 15.10 -27.56
N SER A 298 19.69 16.05 -28.17
CA SER A 298 20.26 17.14 -28.96
C SER A 298 20.79 18.27 -28.08
N GLU A 299 20.20 18.44 -26.91
CA GLU A 299 20.60 19.43 -25.91
C GLU A 299 20.35 18.89 -24.50
N ILE A 300 21.26 19.19 -23.56
CA ILE A 300 21.09 18.89 -22.14
C ILE A 300 21.40 20.14 -21.32
N ARG A 301 20.44 20.57 -20.50
CA ARG A 301 20.56 21.73 -19.60
C ARG A 301 20.51 21.27 -18.16
N VAL A 302 21.59 21.47 -17.41
CA VAL A 302 21.63 21.22 -15.96
C VAL A 302 21.48 22.55 -15.24
N ALA A 303 20.49 22.65 -14.35
CA ALA A 303 20.28 23.87 -13.56
C ALA A 303 21.45 24.08 -12.59
N LYS A 304 22.00 25.30 -12.58
CA LYS A 304 23.10 25.73 -11.70
C LYS A 304 22.61 26.52 -10.49
N THR A 305 21.39 27.03 -10.54
CA THR A 305 20.77 27.83 -9.48
C THR A 305 19.33 27.39 -9.22
N GLU A 306 18.81 27.68 -8.03
CA GLU A 306 17.40 27.40 -7.70
C GLU A 306 16.44 28.13 -8.65
N LYS A 307 16.79 29.34 -9.13
CA LYS A 307 15.98 30.08 -10.11
C LYS A 307 15.90 29.35 -11.46
N GLU A 308 17.03 28.85 -11.96
CA GLU A 308 17.06 28.04 -13.18
C GLU A 308 16.24 26.76 -13.00
N ARG A 309 16.41 26.08 -11.86
CA ARG A 309 15.63 24.89 -11.51
C ARG A 309 14.12 25.16 -11.51
N GLN A 310 13.67 26.23 -10.87
CA GLN A 310 12.25 26.64 -10.87
C GLN A 310 11.73 26.94 -12.28
N THR A 311 12.57 27.53 -13.14
CA THR A 311 12.22 27.79 -14.55
C THR A 311 12.02 26.49 -15.33
N LEU A 312 12.90 25.50 -15.14
CA LEU A 312 12.74 24.18 -15.77
C LEU A 312 11.45 23.47 -15.31
N TRP A 313 11.10 23.59 -14.04
CA TRP A 313 9.86 23.04 -13.49
C TRP A 313 8.59 23.77 -13.94
N LEU A 314 8.69 25.07 -14.20
CA LEU A 314 7.55 25.89 -14.61
C LEU A 314 6.94 25.35 -15.91
N GLY A 315 7.77 24.97 -16.88
CA GLY A 315 7.29 24.37 -18.14
C GLY A 315 6.45 23.13 -17.92
N ARG A 316 6.92 22.19 -17.09
CA ARG A 316 6.16 20.97 -16.79
C ARG A 316 4.85 21.25 -16.05
N ARG A 317 4.82 22.23 -15.14
CA ARG A 317 3.64 22.57 -14.33
C ARG A 317 2.57 23.31 -15.12
N GLU A 318 2.98 24.17 -16.04
CA GLU A 318 2.06 25.01 -16.83
C GLU A 318 1.61 24.36 -18.14
N ALA A 319 2.23 23.27 -18.58
CA ALA A 319 1.97 22.61 -19.86
C ALA A 319 0.46 22.43 -20.16
N LEU A 320 -0.33 21.97 -19.18
CA LEU A 320 -1.77 21.77 -19.33
C LEU A 320 -2.53 23.10 -19.45
N ASN A 321 -2.17 24.10 -18.64
CA ASN A 321 -2.82 25.42 -18.65
C ASN A 321 -2.62 26.14 -19.99
N CYS A 322 -1.52 25.85 -20.70
CA CYS A 322 -1.20 26.49 -21.96
C CYS A 322 -2.08 26.01 -23.13
N PHE A 323 -2.79 24.88 -23.01
CA PHE A 323 -3.63 24.36 -24.10
C PHE A 323 -4.87 25.22 -24.40
N VAL A 324 -5.31 26.06 -23.46
CA VAL A 324 -6.39 27.02 -23.69
C VAL A 324 -6.05 28.05 -24.79
N SER A 325 -4.76 28.23 -25.09
CA SER A 325 -4.32 29.06 -26.23
C SER A 325 -4.64 28.42 -27.58
N LYS A 326 -4.83 27.09 -27.62
CA LYS A 326 -5.06 26.32 -28.84
C LYS A 326 -6.55 26.20 -29.16
N ARG A 327 -7.40 25.88 -28.17
CA ARG A 327 -8.86 25.70 -28.32
C ARG A 327 -9.60 25.99 -27.00
N PRO A 328 -10.93 26.23 -27.03
CA PRO A 328 -11.71 26.59 -25.85
C PRO A 328 -11.75 25.51 -24.77
N THR A 329 -11.70 24.23 -25.18
CA THR A 329 -11.93 23.10 -24.27
C THR A 329 -10.83 22.06 -24.39
N TYR A 330 -10.47 21.45 -23.27
CA TYR A 330 -9.63 20.27 -23.23
C TYR A 330 -10.16 19.28 -22.20
N ALA A 331 -9.88 18.00 -22.44
CA ALA A 331 -10.11 16.93 -21.48
C ALA A 331 -8.86 16.05 -21.42
N GLN A 332 -8.50 15.63 -20.23
CA GLN A 332 -7.28 14.89 -19.97
C GLN A 332 -7.64 13.45 -19.60
N GLU A 333 -7.19 12.51 -20.42
CA GLU A 333 -7.20 11.10 -20.05
C GLU A 333 -6.06 10.81 -19.07
N ASP A 334 -6.22 9.74 -18.30
CA ASP A 334 -5.23 9.24 -17.35
C ASP A 334 -5.16 7.74 -17.47
N VAL A 335 -4.14 7.23 -18.14
CA VAL A 335 -3.92 5.80 -18.36
C VAL A 335 -2.47 5.48 -18.10
N ALA A 336 -2.22 4.33 -17.49
CA ALA A 336 -0.85 3.93 -17.17
C ALA A 336 -0.53 2.56 -17.76
N VAL A 337 0.68 2.40 -18.32
CA VAL A 337 1.18 1.15 -18.92
C VAL A 337 2.57 0.82 -18.35
N PRO A 338 3.02 -0.45 -18.40
CA PRO A 338 4.38 -0.79 -17.96
C PRO A 338 5.41 0.09 -18.69
N ARG A 339 6.51 0.47 -18.03
CA ARG A 339 7.48 1.42 -18.63
C ARG A 339 8.01 0.95 -19.98
N THR A 340 8.20 -0.35 -20.13
CA THR A 340 8.64 -1.02 -21.36
C THR A 340 7.64 -0.90 -22.52
N ARG A 341 6.39 -0.51 -22.24
CA ARG A 341 5.28 -0.31 -23.20
C ARG A 341 4.98 1.16 -23.50
N LEU A 342 5.66 2.11 -22.84
CA LEU A 342 5.48 3.54 -23.09
C LEU A 342 5.61 3.91 -24.60
N PRO A 343 6.60 3.40 -25.37
CA PRO A 343 6.71 3.75 -26.79
C PRO A 343 5.51 3.29 -27.63
N GLU A 344 5.00 2.10 -27.32
CA GLU A 344 3.87 1.49 -28.02
C GLU A 344 2.58 2.29 -27.79
N MET A 345 2.32 2.66 -26.54
CA MET A 345 1.14 3.46 -26.17
C MET A 345 1.14 4.86 -26.83
N LEU A 346 2.30 5.50 -26.93
CA LEU A 346 2.41 6.82 -27.59
C LEU A 346 2.11 6.75 -29.08
N ASN A 347 2.58 5.69 -29.76
CA ASN A 347 2.26 5.47 -31.17
C ASN A 347 0.76 5.25 -31.36
N ILE A 348 0.11 4.51 -30.45
CA ILE A 348 -1.34 4.33 -30.44
C ILE A 348 -2.07 5.67 -30.28
N ILE A 349 -1.66 6.51 -29.31
CA ILE A 349 -2.26 7.85 -29.11
C ILE A 349 -2.15 8.70 -30.39
N LYS A 350 -1.00 8.69 -31.05
CA LYS A 350 -0.79 9.40 -32.33
C LYS A 350 -1.70 8.88 -33.45
N GLN A 351 -1.88 7.56 -33.54
CA GLN A 351 -2.78 6.93 -34.52
C GLN A 351 -4.24 7.29 -34.25
N ILE A 352 -4.67 7.28 -32.99
CA ILE A 352 -6.02 7.69 -32.55
C ILE A 352 -6.27 9.15 -32.94
N GLY A 353 -5.30 10.04 -32.72
CA GLY A 353 -5.37 11.45 -33.13
C GLY A 353 -5.63 11.59 -34.63
N GLY A 354 -4.90 10.85 -35.47
CA GLY A 354 -5.12 10.83 -36.91
C GLY A 354 -6.47 10.23 -37.31
N LYS A 355 -6.85 9.09 -36.72
CA LYS A 355 -8.09 8.35 -37.01
C LYS A 355 -9.35 9.18 -36.75
N TYR A 356 -9.39 9.90 -35.64
CA TYR A 356 -10.54 10.70 -35.22
C TYR A 356 -10.41 12.19 -35.56
N ALA A 357 -9.32 12.59 -36.23
CA ALA A 357 -8.98 13.99 -36.51
C ALA A 357 -8.99 14.86 -35.24
N LEU A 358 -8.34 14.37 -34.18
CA LEU A 358 -8.22 15.03 -32.88
C LEU A 358 -6.81 15.56 -32.68
N VAL A 359 -6.71 16.71 -32.00
CA VAL A 359 -5.44 17.25 -31.52
C VAL A 359 -5.19 16.70 -30.12
N ILE A 360 -4.14 15.91 -29.97
CA ILE A 360 -3.81 15.25 -28.70
C ILE A 360 -2.38 15.61 -28.33
N ALA A 361 -2.23 16.32 -27.22
CA ALA A 361 -0.93 16.59 -26.62
C ALA A 361 -0.77 15.72 -25.36
N SER A 362 0.44 15.30 -25.04
CA SER A 362 0.71 14.44 -23.90
C SER A 362 1.80 15.00 -23.01
N VAL A 363 1.51 15.00 -21.71
CA VAL A 363 2.54 14.96 -20.66
C VAL A 363 2.54 13.57 -20.04
N CYS A 364 3.64 13.17 -19.40
CA CYS A 364 3.75 11.83 -18.83
C CYS A 364 4.63 11.82 -17.58
N HIS A 365 4.14 11.16 -16.52
CA HIS A 365 4.98 10.71 -15.41
C HIS A 365 5.72 9.44 -15.84
N ALA A 366 6.71 9.63 -16.72
CA ALA A 366 7.36 8.53 -17.43
C ALA A 366 8.08 7.56 -16.48
N GLY A 367 8.59 8.05 -15.34
CA GLY A 367 9.16 7.21 -14.29
C GLY A 367 8.22 6.14 -13.72
N ASP A 368 6.91 6.35 -13.79
CA ASP A 368 5.89 5.43 -13.26
C ASP A 368 4.99 4.82 -14.33
N GLY A 369 5.20 5.16 -15.60
CA GLY A 369 4.38 4.64 -16.70
C GLY A 369 3.04 5.35 -16.90
N ASN A 370 2.78 6.49 -16.24
CA ASN A 370 1.47 7.17 -16.28
C ASN A 370 1.41 8.26 -17.36
N PHE A 371 0.47 8.13 -18.30
CA PHE A 371 0.22 9.08 -19.38
C PHE A 371 -0.95 9.99 -19.07
N HIS A 372 -0.81 11.23 -19.56
CA HIS A 372 -1.84 12.24 -19.54
C HIS A 372 -2.17 12.75 -20.97
N PRO A 373 -2.74 11.91 -21.85
CA PRO A 373 -3.16 12.33 -23.17
C PRO A 373 -4.30 13.35 -23.03
N THR A 374 -4.06 14.55 -23.53
CA THR A 374 -4.99 15.68 -23.44
C THR A 374 -5.57 15.95 -24.82
N ILE A 375 -6.86 15.65 -24.99
CA ILE A 375 -7.60 15.95 -26.21
C ILE A 375 -8.05 17.40 -26.13
N ILE A 376 -7.67 18.19 -27.13
CA ILE A 376 -7.92 19.63 -27.22
C ILE A 376 -8.99 19.84 -28.31
N TYR A 377 -10.19 20.25 -27.94
CA TYR A 377 -11.39 20.25 -28.81
C TYR A 377 -12.36 21.41 -28.52
N ASP A 378 -13.43 21.53 -29.30
CA ASP A 378 -14.54 22.45 -29.10
C ASP A 378 -15.78 21.67 -28.65
N ASP A 379 -16.21 21.86 -27.40
CA ASP A 379 -17.39 21.20 -26.83
C ASP A 379 -18.72 21.78 -27.33
N HIS A 380 -18.68 22.86 -28.13
CA HIS A 380 -19.82 23.33 -28.90
C HIS A 380 -20.03 22.55 -30.20
N ASP A 381 -19.03 21.78 -30.67
CA ASP A 381 -19.16 20.83 -31.78
C ASP A 381 -19.50 19.44 -31.21
N GLU A 382 -20.79 19.05 -31.33
CA GLU A 382 -21.27 17.75 -30.86
C GLU A 382 -20.58 16.56 -31.55
N GLU A 383 -20.20 16.69 -32.82
CA GLU A 383 -19.52 15.62 -33.55
C GLU A 383 -18.06 15.51 -33.13
N GLU A 384 -17.38 16.64 -32.90
CA GLU A 384 -16.01 16.63 -32.35
C GLU A 384 -15.99 16.07 -30.93
N THR A 385 -16.96 16.44 -30.10
CA THR A 385 -17.12 15.89 -28.75
C THR A 385 -17.35 14.37 -28.78
N LYS A 386 -18.19 13.86 -29.70
CA LYS A 386 -18.37 12.42 -29.89
C LYS A 386 -17.07 11.73 -30.29
N ARG A 387 -16.31 12.32 -31.21
CA ARG A 387 -14.99 11.79 -31.61
C ARG A 387 -14.00 11.79 -30.45
N ALA A 388 -13.97 12.84 -29.62
CA ALA A 388 -13.13 12.90 -28.42
C ALA A 388 -13.45 11.76 -27.43
N HIS A 389 -14.73 11.52 -27.13
CA HIS A 389 -15.14 10.40 -26.28
C HIS A 389 -14.78 9.02 -26.85
N LEU A 390 -14.87 8.84 -28.17
CA LEU A 390 -14.42 7.61 -28.83
C LEU A 390 -12.91 7.45 -28.73
N GLY A 391 -12.15 8.54 -28.93
CA GLY A 391 -10.70 8.55 -28.77
C GLY A 391 -10.27 8.16 -27.35
N PHE A 392 -10.90 8.72 -26.32
CA PHE A 392 -10.65 8.33 -24.92
C PHE A 392 -10.94 6.85 -24.66
N SER A 393 -12.08 6.35 -25.14
CA SER A 393 -12.46 4.94 -24.94
C SER A 393 -11.43 4.00 -25.57
N GLU A 394 -10.99 4.29 -26.80
CA GLU A 394 -10.00 3.48 -27.52
C GLU A 394 -8.60 3.57 -26.88
N MET A 395 -8.21 4.72 -26.31
CA MET A 395 -6.97 4.83 -25.52
C MET A 395 -7.00 3.92 -24.29
N MET A 396 -8.11 3.90 -23.54
CA MET A 396 -8.26 3.03 -22.37
C MET A 396 -8.21 1.54 -22.76
N GLU A 397 -8.90 1.15 -23.84
CA GLU A 397 -8.89 -0.23 -24.35
C GLU A 397 -7.46 -0.69 -24.66
N HIS A 398 -6.71 0.11 -25.43
CA HIS A 398 -5.33 -0.22 -25.76
C HIS A 398 -4.38 -0.20 -24.55
N ALA A 399 -4.58 0.71 -23.59
CA ALA A 399 -3.78 0.69 -22.36
C ALA A 399 -3.91 -0.64 -21.61
N ILE A 400 -5.12 -1.22 -21.57
CA ILE A 400 -5.37 -2.53 -20.96
C ILE A 400 -4.71 -3.65 -21.77
N GLU A 401 -4.80 -3.62 -23.11
CA GLU A 401 -4.15 -4.62 -23.97
C GLU A 401 -2.62 -4.67 -23.78
N LEU A 402 -2.02 -3.53 -23.43
CA LEU A 402 -0.60 -3.41 -23.09
C LEU A 402 -0.25 -3.88 -21.67
N GLY A 403 -1.22 -4.36 -20.90
CA GLY A 403 -1.05 -4.76 -19.49
C GLY A 403 -1.07 -3.58 -18.51
N GLY A 404 -1.68 -2.46 -18.92
CA GLY A 404 -1.84 -1.24 -18.15
C GLY A 404 -3.14 -1.18 -17.34
N THR A 405 -3.56 0.04 -17.00
CA THR A 405 -4.77 0.35 -16.24
C THR A 405 -5.49 1.57 -16.83
N ILE A 406 -6.80 1.63 -16.60
CA ILE A 406 -7.68 2.73 -17.06
C ILE A 406 -7.49 4.03 -16.27
N THR A 407 -6.80 3.99 -15.14
CA THR A 407 -6.47 5.18 -14.34
C THR A 407 -5.19 4.99 -13.55
N GLY A 408 -4.24 5.90 -13.74
CA GLY A 408 -3.00 5.97 -13.01
C GLY A 408 -3.14 6.73 -11.68
N GLU A 409 -3.93 7.82 -11.64
CA GLU A 409 -4.04 8.67 -10.44
C GLU A 409 -5.35 9.47 -10.26
N HIS A 410 -6.27 9.51 -11.24
CA HIS A 410 -7.50 10.33 -11.17
C HIS A 410 -8.74 9.63 -10.59
N GLY A 411 -8.68 8.32 -10.37
CA GLY A 411 -9.80 7.52 -9.89
C GLY A 411 -10.73 7.06 -11.02
N VAL A 412 -11.76 6.33 -10.64
CA VAL A 412 -12.76 5.75 -11.57
C VAL A 412 -13.98 6.66 -11.69
N GLY A 413 -14.51 7.12 -10.55
CA GLY A 413 -15.68 7.98 -10.48
C GLY A 413 -16.86 7.44 -11.27
N ILE A 414 -17.51 8.35 -11.98
CA ILE A 414 -18.56 8.02 -12.96
C ILE A 414 -17.95 7.91 -14.37
N GLU A 415 -16.94 8.72 -14.66
CA GLU A 415 -16.35 8.87 -15.99
C GLU A 415 -15.83 7.54 -16.54
N LYS A 416 -15.06 6.80 -15.73
CA LYS A 416 -14.36 5.58 -16.15
C LYS A 416 -15.07 4.30 -15.75
N LEU A 417 -16.28 4.41 -15.20
CA LEU A 417 -17.03 3.27 -14.67
C LEU A 417 -17.24 2.17 -15.71
N LYS A 418 -17.44 2.53 -16.99
CA LYS A 418 -17.58 1.55 -18.08
C LYS A 418 -16.29 0.74 -18.30
N GLY A 419 -15.14 1.40 -18.19
CA GLY A 419 -13.81 0.79 -18.36
C GLY A 419 -13.50 -0.29 -17.32
N MET A 420 -14.19 -0.30 -16.18
CA MET A 420 -14.02 -1.35 -15.18
C MET A 420 -14.33 -2.75 -15.71
N ASN A 421 -15.25 -2.90 -16.68
CA ASN A 421 -15.54 -4.20 -17.30
C ASN A 421 -14.47 -4.63 -18.32
N LEU A 422 -13.62 -3.71 -18.76
CA LEU A 422 -12.49 -4.02 -19.63
C LEU A 422 -11.29 -4.51 -18.80
N LEU A 423 -11.10 -3.92 -17.62
CA LEU A 423 -9.96 -4.22 -16.74
C LEU A 423 -10.21 -5.44 -15.83
N PHE A 424 -11.43 -5.60 -15.32
CA PHE A 424 -11.76 -6.64 -14.35
C PHE A 424 -12.79 -7.61 -14.91
N SER A 425 -12.55 -8.89 -14.61
CA SER A 425 -13.54 -9.95 -14.78
C SER A 425 -14.78 -9.71 -13.92
N ARG A 426 -15.83 -10.45 -14.27
CA ARG A 426 -17.09 -10.44 -13.53
C ARG A 426 -16.91 -10.90 -12.09
N GLU A 427 -16.06 -11.90 -11.87
CA GLU A 427 -15.73 -12.48 -10.58
C GLU A 427 -15.02 -11.48 -9.66
N GLU A 428 -14.06 -10.72 -10.21
CA GLU A 428 -13.35 -9.67 -9.51
C GLU A 428 -14.29 -8.53 -9.13
N LEU A 429 -15.08 -8.01 -10.07
CA LEU A 429 -16.06 -6.96 -9.76
C LEU A 429 -17.09 -7.42 -8.72
N SER A 430 -17.53 -8.67 -8.78
CA SER A 430 -18.41 -9.27 -7.77
C SER A 430 -17.75 -9.37 -6.39
N PHE A 431 -16.45 -9.66 -6.33
CA PHE A 431 -15.71 -9.64 -5.07
C PHE A 431 -15.58 -8.23 -4.50
N MET A 432 -15.24 -7.22 -5.33
CA MET A 432 -15.25 -5.81 -4.90
C MET A 432 -16.65 -5.40 -4.39
N TRP A 433 -17.70 -5.83 -5.08
CA TRP A 433 -19.08 -5.54 -4.66
C TRP A 433 -19.42 -6.16 -3.30
N ARG A 434 -18.98 -7.39 -3.04
CA ARG A 434 -19.11 -8.04 -1.72
C ARG A 434 -18.40 -7.23 -0.62
N LEU A 435 -17.18 -6.73 -0.87
CA LEU A 435 -16.50 -5.83 0.08
C LEU A 435 -17.35 -4.60 0.41
N LYS A 436 -17.92 -3.97 -0.62
CA LYS A 436 -18.80 -2.80 -0.48
C LYS A 436 -20.01 -3.12 0.41
N LEU A 437 -20.66 -4.26 0.21
CA LEU A 437 -21.80 -4.67 1.03
C LEU A 437 -21.43 -4.98 2.49
N ALA A 438 -20.21 -5.45 2.75
CA ALA A 438 -19.76 -5.74 4.11
C ALA A 438 -19.64 -4.48 4.99
N LEU A 439 -19.26 -3.35 4.38
CA LEU A 439 -19.02 -2.07 5.08
C LEU A 439 -20.17 -1.06 4.90
N ASP A 440 -20.92 -1.16 3.80
CA ASP A 440 -22.09 -0.35 3.50
C ASP A 440 -23.28 -1.21 2.99
N PRO A 441 -23.92 -1.98 3.88
CA PRO A 441 -24.98 -2.91 3.51
C PRO A 441 -26.23 -2.22 2.95
N LYS A 442 -26.45 -0.94 3.29
CA LYS A 442 -27.57 -0.14 2.76
C LYS A 442 -27.21 0.65 1.51
N LYS A 443 -25.96 0.58 1.05
CA LYS A 443 -25.48 1.22 -0.18
C LYS A 443 -25.69 2.75 -0.18
N ILE A 444 -25.53 3.39 0.98
CA ILE A 444 -25.72 4.84 1.09
C ILE A 444 -24.47 5.65 0.76
N LEU A 445 -23.27 5.06 0.89
CA LEU A 445 -22.00 5.76 0.74
C LEU A 445 -21.61 5.81 -0.76
N ASN A 446 -21.56 7.01 -1.31
CA ASN A 446 -21.23 7.30 -2.71
C ASN A 446 -21.73 6.27 -3.76
N PRO A 447 -23.06 6.01 -3.84
CA PRO A 447 -23.58 4.98 -4.74
C PRO A 447 -23.40 5.35 -6.21
N GLY A 448 -23.27 4.33 -7.06
CA GLY A 448 -23.17 4.46 -8.51
C GLY A 448 -21.77 4.82 -9.04
N LYS A 449 -20.74 4.74 -8.20
CA LYS A 449 -19.33 5.05 -8.52
C LYS A 449 -18.44 3.83 -8.24
N VAL A 450 -17.25 3.82 -8.82
CA VAL A 450 -16.19 2.80 -8.71
C VAL A 450 -16.59 1.43 -9.29
N ILE A 451 -17.72 0.85 -8.89
CA ILE A 451 -18.20 -0.46 -9.35
C ILE A 451 -19.45 -0.29 -10.22
N PRO A 452 -19.50 -0.86 -11.43
CA PRO A 452 -20.69 -0.85 -12.27
C PRO A 452 -21.94 -1.44 -11.58
N GLU A 453 -23.08 -0.76 -11.66
CA GLU A 453 -24.29 -1.18 -10.94
C GLU A 453 -24.90 -2.50 -11.43
N ASN A 454 -24.64 -2.91 -12.66
CA ASN A 454 -25.10 -4.20 -13.20
C ASN A 454 -24.51 -5.40 -12.41
N ILE A 455 -23.38 -5.21 -11.73
CA ILE A 455 -22.78 -6.20 -10.82
C ILE A 455 -23.70 -6.47 -9.62
N SER A 456 -24.46 -5.46 -9.17
CA SER A 456 -25.34 -5.57 -8.00
C SER A 456 -26.55 -6.50 -8.19
N GLN A 457 -26.89 -6.80 -9.45
CA GLN A 457 -28.04 -7.63 -9.82
C GLN A 457 -27.68 -9.11 -9.94
N MET A 458 -26.41 -9.47 -9.71
CA MET A 458 -25.98 -10.86 -9.80
C MET A 458 -26.56 -11.67 -8.65
N PRO A 459 -27.11 -12.87 -8.92
CA PRO A 459 -27.44 -13.78 -7.85
C PRO A 459 -26.17 -14.04 -7.06
N THR A 460 -26.18 -13.76 -5.74
CA THR A 460 -25.30 -14.51 -4.85
C THR A 460 -25.71 -15.96 -5.03
N GLU A 461 -24.91 -16.77 -5.73
CA GLU A 461 -25.22 -18.17 -5.95
C GLU A 461 -25.54 -18.81 -4.60
N ARG A 462 -26.83 -19.11 -4.36
CA ARG A 462 -27.22 -20.03 -3.31
C ARG A 462 -26.82 -21.39 -3.83
N THR A 463 -25.60 -21.80 -3.53
CA THR A 463 -25.16 -23.17 -3.79
C THR A 463 -26.17 -24.10 -3.11
N GLU A 464 -26.69 -25.08 -3.84
CA GLU A 464 -27.57 -26.10 -3.27
C GLU A 464 -26.91 -26.68 -2.03
N GLN A 465 -27.60 -26.51 -0.91
CA GLN A 465 -27.11 -26.89 0.40
C GLN A 465 -27.27 -28.40 0.51
N ILE A 466 -26.17 -29.14 0.49
CA ILE A 466 -26.20 -30.46 1.13
C ILE A 466 -26.16 -30.16 2.63
N SER A 467 -27.34 -30.18 3.27
CA SER A 467 -27.59 -29.67 4.61
C SER A 467 -26.63 -30.22 5.66
N GLY A 468 -26.43 -29.46 6.76
CA GLY A 468 -25.65 -29.82 7.96
C GLY A 468 -26.19 -31.00 8.77
N THR A 469 -26.77 -31.99 8.09
CA THR A 469 -27.27 -33.28 8.59
C THR A 469 -26.37 -34.44 8.22
N LEU A 470 -25.33 -34.23 7.40
CA LEU A 470 -24.35 -35.26 7.05
C LEU A 470 -23.28 -35.39 8.14
N SER A 471 -22.89 -36.63 8.44
CA SER A 471 -21.75 -36.89 9.33
C SER A 471 -20.44 -36.36 8.71
N GLU A 472 -19.45 -36.04 9.54
CA GLU A 472 -18.14 -35.58 9.06
C GLU A 472 -17.48 -36.60 8.13
N ASP A 473 -17.56 -37.88 8.48
CA ASP A 473 -17.00 -38.98 7.67
C ASP A 473 -17.65 -39.04 6.29
N PHE A 474 -18.97 -38.89 6.20
CA PHE A 474 -19.65 -38.89 4.90
C PHE A 474 -19.22 -37.70 4.03
N ARG A 475 -19.08 -36.51 4.61
CA ARG A 475 -18.61 -35.31 3.88
C ARG A 475 -17.19 -35.53 3.34
N ARG A 476 -16.31 -36.10 4.15
CA ARG A 476 -14.92 -36.43 3.78
C ARG A 476 -14.85 -37.49 2.69
N ASP A 477 -15.64 -38.55 2.78
CA ASP A 477 -15.69 -39.62 1.77
C ASP A 477 -16.18 -39.10 0.42
N GLN A 478 -17.25 -38.30 0.40
CA GLN A 478 -17.75 -37.69 -0.84
C GLN A 478 -16.73 -36.72 -1.44
N TYR A 479 -16.07 -35.91 -0.61
CA TYR A 479 -15.02 -35.01 -1.05
C TYR A 479 -13.82 -35.77 -1.64
N ALA A 480 -13.36 -36.85 -1.01
CA ALA A 480 -12.29 -37.70 -1.54
C ALA A 480 -12.67 -38.32 -2.90
N GLN A 481 -13.90 -38.84 -3.02
CA GLN A 481 -14.41 -39.41 -4.26
C GLN A 481 -14.46 -38.37 -5.39
N GLU A 482 -14.95 -37.16 -5.13
CA GLU A 482 -14.98 -36.10 -6.14
C GLU A 482 -13.59 -35.59 -6.51
N LEU A 483 -12.64 -35.55 -5.56
CA LEU A 483 -11.25 -35.22 -5.87
C LEU A 483 -10.61 -36.25 -6.82
N GLU A 484 -10.88 -37.55 -6.61
CA GLU A 484 -10.42 -38.62 -7.49
C GLU A 484 -11.04 -38.51 -8.89
N ILE A 485 -12.34 -38.25 -8.97
CA ILE A 485 -13.06 -38.02 -10.25
C ILE A 485 -12.47 -36.80 -10.99
N ALA A 486 -12.18 -35.73 -10.25
CA ALA A 486 -11.54 -34.52 -10.78
C ALA A 486 -10.04 -34.70 -11.08
N LYS A 487 -9.48 -35.88 -10.79
CA LYS A 487 -8.06 -36.24 -11.01
C LYS A 487 -7.09 -35.29 -10.29
N ILE A 488 -7.44 -34.86 -9.08
CA ILE A 488 -6.54 -34.08 -8.24
C ILE A 488 -5.47 -35.04 -7.68
N GLY A 489 -4.21 -34.82 -8.06
CA GLY A 489 -3.07 -35.59 -7.58
C GLY A 489 -2.54 -35.10 -6.23
N GLY A 490 -1.48 -35.76 -5.72
CA GLY A 490 -0.75 -35.29 -4.54
C GLY A 490 -1.55 -35.33 -3.23
N ILE A 491 -2.53 -36.24 -3.11
CA ILE A 491 -3.35 -36.40 -1.91
C ILE A 491 -2.71 -37.45 -0.99
N HIS A 492 -2.44 -37.04 0.25
CA HIS A 492 -1.74 -37.84 1.26
C HIS A 492 -2.64 -38.06 2.47
N PHE A 493 -3.01 -39.33 2.70
CA PHE A 493 -3.78 -39.78 3.86
C PHE A 493 -2.94 -40.50 4.91
N ASP A 494 -1.65 -40.73 4.63
CA ASP A 494 -0.77 -41.47 5.52
C ASP A 494 -0.48 -40.72 6.82
N GLN A 495 -0.32 -41.48 7.90
CA GLN A 495 -0.18 -40.91 9.25
C GLN A 495 1.09 -40.09 9.41
N GLU A 496 2.19 -40.48 8.75
CA GLU A 496 3.49 -39.80 8.82
C GLU A 496 3.39 -38.38 8.27
N THR A 497 2.87 -38.24 7.05
CA THR A 497 2.66 -36.94 6.39
C THR A 497 1.75 -36.08 7.25
N ARG A 498 0.54 -36.56 7.60
CA ARG A 498 -0.42 -35.76 8.38
C ARG A 498 0.15 -35.29 9.72
N LYS A 499 0.94 -36.13 10.38
CA LYS A 499 1.59 -35.77 11.66
C LYS A 499 2.52 -34.57 11.52
N ALA A 500 3.22 -34.43 10.40
CA ALA A 500 4.11 -33.29 10.14
C ALA A 500 3.38 -31.93 10.03
N TYR A 501 2.07 -31.93 9.76
CA TYR A 501 1.24 -30.73 9.65
C TYR A 501 0.23 -30.62 10.81
N SER A 502 0.54 -31.22 11.95
CA SER A 502 -0.30 -31.12 13.15
C SER A 502 -0.18 -29.72 13.78
N LEU A 503 -1.29 -29.16 14.22
CA LEU A 503 -1.39 -27.86 14.90
C LEU A 503 -2.18 -28.07 16.19
N ASN A 504 -1.62 -27.65 17.34
CA ASN A 504 -2.28 -27.76 18.65
C ASN A 504 -2.85 -29.17 18.92
N ASP A 505 -2.02 -30.20 18.68
CA ASP A 505 -2.36 -31.63 18.81
C ASP A 505 -3.47 -32.15 17.86
N HIS A 506 -4.01 -31.30 16.98
CA HIS A 506 -4.94 -31.70 15.93
C HIS A 506 -4.20 -32.08 14.65
N GLN A 507 -4.58 -33.21 14.04
CA GLN A 507 -4.03 -33.67 12.76
C GLN A 507 -5.01 -33.40 11.61
N PRO A 508 -4.53 -32.96 10.44
CA PRO A 508 -5.40 -32.90 9.26
C PRO A 508 -5.90 -34.30 8.90
N TRP A 509 -7.07 -34.36 8.26
CA TRP A 509 -7.57 -35.58 7.64
C TRP A 509 -6.75 -35.97 6.41
N CYS A 510 -6.34 -34.99 5.59
CA CYS A 510 -5.37 -35.21 4.51
C CYS A 510 -4.53 -33.96 4.18
N VAL A 511 -3.43 -34.18 3.46
CA VAL A 511 -2.59 -33.12 2.87
C VAL A 511 -2.70 -33.22 1.35
N ILE A 512 -2.95 -32.11 0.67
CA ILE A 512 -3.03 -32.03 -0.80
C ILE A 512 -1.91 -31.12 -1.29
N ARG A 513 -1.17 -31.58 -2.29
CA ARG A 513 -0.09 -30.85 -2.98
C ARG A 513 -0.50 -30.48 -4.41
N PRO A 514 -1.33 -29.44 -4.60
CA PRO A 514 -1.77 -29.04 -5.93
C PRO A 514 -0.58 -28.55 -6.79
N GLU A 515 -0.63 -28.88 -8.08
CA GLU A 515 0.39 -28.52 -9.08
C GLU A 515 -0.05 -27.36 -9.98
N SER A 516 -1.32 -26.93 -9.88
CA SER A 516 -1.85 -25.83 -10.68
C SER A 516 -2.96 -25.07 -9.96
N VAL A 517 -3.21 -23.85 -10.43
CA VAL A 517 -4.29 -23.01 -9.91
C VAL A 517 -5.67 -23.63 -10.14
N GLU A 518 -5.87 -24.34 -11.25
CA GLU A 518 -7.15 -25.03 -11.53
C GLU A 518 -7.40 -26.18 -10.55
N GLN A 519 -6.35 -26.90 -10.13
CA GLN A 519 -6.48 -27.91 -9.07
C GLN A 519 -6.88 -27.28 -7.74
N ILE A 520 -6.32 -26.10 -7.40
CA ILE A 520 -6.69 -25.34 -6.20
C ILE A 520 -8.14 -24.88 -6.29
N ALA A 521 -8.53 -24.23 -7.38
CA ALA A 521 -9.91 -23.79 -7.61
C ALA A 521 -10.89 -24.96 -7.48
N THR A 522 -10.57 -26.11 -8.08
CA THR A 522 -11.39 -27.31 -7.99
C THR A 522 -11.50 -27.86 -6.57
N MET A 523 -10.38 -28.01 -5.85
CA MET A 523 -10.44 -28.49 -4.46
C MET A 523 -11.26 -27.56 -3.58
N VAL A 524 -11.13 -26.24 -3.76
CA VAL A 524 -11.87 -25.25 -2.96
C VAL A 524 -13.35 -25.25 -3.30
N ARG A 525 -13.74 -25.38 -4.58
CA ARG A 525 -15.15 -25.55 -4.98
C ARG A 525 -15.78 -26.78 -4.32
N LEU A 526 -15.06 -27.91 -4.31
CA LEU A 526 -15.50 -29.15 -3.67
C LEU A 526 -15.58 -28.98 -2.15
N ALA A 527 -14.61 -28.28 -1.55
CA ALA A 527 -14.59 -28.02 -0.12
C ALA A 527 -15.74 -27.10 0.30
N HIS A 528 -16.05 -26.08 -0.51
CA HIS A 528 -17.23 -25.25 -0.34
C HIS A 528 -18.52 -26.06 -0.45
N ARG A 529 -18.61 -27.03 -1.36
CA ARG A 529 -19.78 -27.91 -1.51
C ARG A 529 -19.99 -28.82 -0.29
N TYR A 530 -18.92 -29.44 0.21
CA TYR A 530 -18.97 -30.45 1.29
C TYR A 530 -18.63 -29.90 2.68
N ASP A 531 -18.46 -28.58 2.80
CA ASP A 531 -18.10 -27.89 4.04
C ASP A 531 -16.78 -28.37 4.67
N ILE A 532 -15.78 -28.65 3.83
CA ILE A 532 -14.44 -29.09 4.22
C ILE A 532 -13.58 -27.86 4.52
N LYS A 533 -12.86 -27.88 5.65
CA LYS A 533 -12.05 -26.74 6.10
C LYS A 533 -10.61 -26.89 5.60
N ILE A 534 -10.12 -25.87 4.90
CA ILE A 534 -8.79 -25.84 4.28
C ILE A 534 -7.89 -24.85 5.03
N VAL A 535 -6.65 -25.26 5.25
CA VAL A 535 -5.55 -24.39 5.68
C VAL A 535 -4.51 -24.31 4.54
N PRO A 536 -4.33 -23.12 3.94
CA PRO A 536 -3.27 -22.90 2.97
C PRO A 536 -1.90 -22.98 3.65
N TRP A 537 -0.94 -23.66 3.03
CA TRP A 537 0.33 -23.98 3.67
C TRP A 537 1.51 -23.79 2.72
N GLY A 538 2.50 -23.00 3.15
CA GLY A 538 3.80 -22.90 2.50
C GLY A 538 4.76 -23.95 3.05
N LYS A 539 5.80 -23.50 3.76
CA LYS A 539 6.77 -24.37 4.47
C LYS A 539 6.55 -24.47 5.98
N GLY A 540 5.41 -23.97 6.48
CA GLY A 540 5.09 -24.00 7.92
C GLY A 540 5.96 -23.10 8.81
N THR A 541 6.78 -22.21 8.25
CA THR A 541 7.73 -21.36 9.01
C THR A 541 7.08 -20.37 9.97
N LYS A 542 5.76 -20.15 9.85
CA LYS A 542 4.98 -19.18 10.63
C LYS A 542 3.89 -19.82 11.49
N VAL A 543 3.95 -21.15 11.66
CA VAL A 543 2.96 -21.91 12.44
C VAL A 543 2.92 -21.46 13.89
N SER A 544 4.07 -21.21 14.50
CA SER A 544 4.18 -20.77 15.90
C SER A 544 3.63 -19.36 16.16
N LEU A 545 3.38 -18.57 15.11
CA LEU A 545 2.91 -17.18 15.22
C LEU A 545 1.38 -17.04 15.16
N GLY A 546 0.66 -18.12 14.86
CA GLY A 546 -0.79 -18.11 14.70
C GLY A 546 -1.49 -18.99 15.75
N THR A 547 -2.61 -18.53 16.26
CA THR A 547 -3.51 -19.35 17.08
C THR A 547 -4.45 -20.12 16.17
N TYR A 548 -4.42 -21.44 16.19
CA TYR A 548 -5.35 -22.30 15.46
C TYR A 548 -6.39 -22.86 16.44
N GLY A 549 -7.68 -22.61 16.19
CA GLY A 549 -8.80 -23.18 16.96
C GLY A 549 -9.20 -24.60 16.52
N LYS A 550 -10.52 -24.85 16.40
CA LYS A 550 -11.17 -26.16 16.11
C LYS A 550 -10.68 -26.81 14.80
N PRO A 551 -10.96 -28.12 14.56
CA PRO A 551 -10.18 -28.89 13.62
C PRO A 551 -10.36 -28.44 12.16
N TYR A 552 -9.23 -28.28 11.46
CA TYR A 552 -9.16 -28.19 10.01
C TYR A 552 -9.12 -29.61 9.42
N ASP A 553 -9.66 -29.77 8.21
CA ASP A 553 -9.73 -31.06 7.52
C ASP A 553 -8.52 -31.25 6.60
N VAL A 554 -8.19 -30.23 5.82
CA VAL A 554 -7.25 -30.34 4.69
C VAL A 554 -6.14 -29.31 4.81
N ILE A 555 -4.91 -29.74 4.59
CA ILE A 555 -3.77 -28.84 4.34
C ILE A 555 -3.56 -28.75 2.83
N ALA A 556 -3.58 -27.53 2.28
CA ALA A 556 -3.23 -27.28 0.89
C ALA A 556 -1.76 -26.79 0.84
N GLU A 557 -0.83 -27.68 0.58
CA GLU A 557 0.61 -27.37 0.52
C GLU A 557 1.00 -26.84 -0.86
N LEU A 558 1.39 -25.57 -0.91
CA LEU A 558 1.61 -24.83 -2.16
C LEU A 558 3.03 -24.94 -2.69
N SER A 559 3.90 -25.75 -2.08
CA SER A 559 5.32 -25.87 -2.45
C SER A 559 5.55 -26.35 -3.90
N ASN A 560 4.54 -26.95 -4.55
CA ASN A 560 4.59 -27.34 -5.96
C ASN A 560 4.33 -26.16 -6.93
N LEU A 561 3.74 -25.06 -6.45
CA LEU A 561 3.61 -23.80 -7.20
C LEU A 561 4.86 -22.94 -6.97
N ASN A 562 5.99 -23.33 -7.55
CA ASN A 562 7.31 -22.77 -7.26
C ASN A 562 8.02 -22.17 -8.48
N GLN A 563 7.28 -21.73 -9.50
CA GLN A 563 7.85 -21.11 -10.68
C GLN A 563 8.09 -19.60 -10.50
N VAL A 564 9.27 -19.14 -10.92
CA VAL A 564 9.52 -17.73 -11.19
C VAL A 564 9.04 -17.46 -12.61
N ILE A 565 7.92 -16.75 -12.74
CA ILE A 565 7.26 -16.49 -14.02
C ILE A 565 8.04 -15.46 -14.83
N GLU A 566 8.49 -14.38 -14.18
CA GLU A 566 9.15 -13.27 -14.85
C GLU A 566 9.97 -12.40 -13.90
N ILE A 567 11.10 -11.88 -14.39
CA ILE A 567 11.87 -10.80 -13.74
C ILE A 567 12.10 -9.73 -14.81
N ASP A 568 11.41 -8.59 -14.67
CA ASP A 568 11.51 -7.43 -15.55
C ASP A 568 12.29 -6.31 -14.85
N GLY A 569 13.57 -6.19 -15.20
CA GLY A 569 14.49 -5.21 -14.63
C GLY A 569 14.26 -3.77 -15.09
N GLU A 570 13.68 -3.56 -16.27
CA GLU A 570 13.38 -2.22 -16.78
C GLU A 570 12.11 -1.66 -16.13
N ASN A 571 11.12 -2.52 -15.89
CA ASN A 571 9.93 -2.19 -15.12
C ASN A 571 10.12 -2.36 -13.59
N LEU A 572 11.26 -2.89 -13.13
CA LEU A 572 11.56 -3.13 -11.72
C LEU A 572 10.46 -3.96 -11.02
N THR A 573 9.98 -5.00 -11.71
CA THR A 573 8.94 -5.90 -11.21
C THR A 573 9.32 -7.35 -11.43
N ALA A 574 8.82 -8.25 -10.58
CA ALA A 574 8.93 -9.68 -10.78
C ALA A 574 7.62 -10.37 -10.43
N THR A 575 7.29 -11.43 -11.16
CA THR A 575 6.09 -12.25 -10.94
C THR A 575 6.49 -13.69 -10.66
N VAL A 576 5.93 -14.25 -9.60
CA VAL A 576 6.32 -15.55 -9.04
C VAL A 576 5.10 -16.29 -8.49
N GLU A 577 5.17 -17.61 -8.46
CA GLU A 577 4.19 -18.42 -7.76
C GLU A 577 4.39 -18.40 -6.24
N ALA A 578 3.31 -18.63 -5.49
CA ALA A 578 3.28 -18.46 -4.03
C ALA A 578 4.16 -19.46 -3.25
N GLY A 579 4.49 -20.61 -3.84
CA GLY A 579 5.36 -21.63 -3.26
C GLY A 579 6.86 -21.37 -3.45
N VAL A 580 7.26 -20.37 -4.25
CA VAL A 580 8.67 -19.99 -4.43
C VAL A 580 9.29 -19.63 -3.06
N GLU A 581 10.43 -20.25 -2.76
CA GLU A 581 11.21 -19.97 -1.55
C GLU A 581 11.97 -18.64 -1.67
N LEU A 582 11.97 -17.82 -0.62
CA LEU A 582 12.60 -16.50 -0.64
C LEU A 582 14.08 -16.56 -1.00
N ASN A 583 14.83 -17.51 -0.43
CA ASN A 583 16.28 -17.59 -0.66
C ASN A 583 16.61 -17.92 -2.13
N VAL A 584 15.89 -18.87 -2.71
CA VAL A 584 16.02 -19.24 -4.13
C VAL A 584 15.70 -18.03 -5.02
N PHE A 585 14.64 -17.29 -4.69
CA PHE A 585 14.28 -16.11 -5.45
C PHE A 585 15.30 -14.97 -5.32
N GLN A 586 15.82 -14.73 -4.12
CA GLN A 586 16.87 -13.73 -3.88
C GLN A 586 18.15 -14.06 -4.65
N GLU A 587 18.59 -15.32 -4.64
CA GLU A 587 19.75 -15.75 -5.44
C GLU A 587 19.56 -15.46 -6.94
N MET A 588 18.36 -15.74 -7.48
CA MET A 588 18.04 -15.44 -8.89
C MET A 588 18.01 -13.94 -9.19
N LEU A 589 17.50 -13.12 -8.26
CA LEU A 589 17.51 -11.66 -8.40
C LEU A 589 18.94 -11.10 -8.35
N HIS A 590 19.76 -11.57 -7.40
CA HIS A 590 21.14 -11.11 -7.22
C HIS A 590 21.99 -11.40 -8.46
N GLN A 591 21.83 -12.57 -9.08
CA GLN A 591 22.49 -12.91 -10.37
C GLN A 591 22.17 -11.91 -11.50
N LYS A 592 21.02 -11.22 -11.40
CA LYS A 592 20.58 -10.19 -12.35
C LYS A 592 20.85 -8.76 -11.87
N GLY A 593 21.48 -8.58 -10.71
CA GLY A 593 21.75 -7.27 -10.12
C GLY A 593 20.58 -6.63 -9.37
N TYR A 594 19.59 -7.42 -8.96
CA TYR A 594 18.39 -6.95 -8.24
C TYR A 594 18.24 -7.64 -6.89
N MET A 595 17.32 -7.12 -6.07
CA MET A 595 16.91 -7.70 -4.78
C MET A 595 15.42 -7.44 -4.53
N LEU A 596 14.77 -8.33 -3.79
CA LEU A 596 13.51 -8.07 -3.09
C LEU A 596 13.88 -7.66 -1.64
N PRO A 597 13.61 -6.42 -1.20
CA PRO A 597 14.03 -5.93 0.12
C PRO A 597 13.12 -6.44 1.25
N VAL A 598 13.06 -7.76 1.42
CA VAL A 598 12.22 -8.44 2.42
C VAL A 598 13.08 -9.40 3.23
N ASN A 599 13.04 -9.23 4.56
CA ASN A 599 13.89 -9.95 5.50
C ASN A 599 13.09 -10.46 6.72
N PRO A 600 12.28 -11.51 6.54
CA PRO A 600 11.36 -11.99 7.58
C PRO A 600 12.12 -12.53 8.81
N LEU A 601 11.51 -12.38 9.99
CA LEU A 601 12.12 -12.79 11.26
C LEU A 601 12.01 -14.29 11.56
N GLU A 602 11.20 -15.07 10.83
CA GLU A 602 10.90 -16.46 11.20
C GLU A 602 11.88 -17.50 10.65
N LYS A 603 12.20 -18.54 11.44
CA LYS A 603 13.20 -19.59 11.12
C LYS A 603 12.88 -20.31 9.80
N GLY A 604 13.94 -20.74 9.12
CA GLY A 604 13.86 -21.56 7.90
C GLY A 604 13.81 -20.74 6.61
N SER A 605 13.44 -21.42 5.52
CA SER A 605 13.27 -20.82 4.19
C SER A 605 11.76 -20.61 3.91
N PRO A 606 11.20 -19.42 4.22
CA PRO A 606 9.80 -19.15 3.98
C PRO A 606 9.48 -19.03 2.48
N THR A 607 8.28 -19.45 2.09
CA THR A 607 7.76 -19.17 0.73
C THR A 607 7.25 -17.74 0.64
N LEU A 608 7.28 -17.15 -0.55
CA LEU A 608 6.77 -15.81 -0.80
C LEU A 608 5.27 -15.69 -0.47
N GLY A 609 4.47 -16.72 -0.77
CA GLY A 609 3.06 -16.79 -0.36
C GLY A 609 2.89 -16.75 1.16
N GLY A 610 3.72 -17.47 1.91
CA GLY A 610 3.71 -17.42 3.37
C GLY A 610 4.12 -16.05 3.93
N ILE A 611 5.11 -15.40 3.33
CA ILE A 611 5.56 -14.04 3.68
C ILE A 611 4.43 -13.03 3.47
N VAL A 612 3.82 -13.04 2.28
CA VAL A 612 2.70 -12.15 1.94
C VAL A 612 1.49 -12.41 2.84
N ALA A 613 1.08 -13.66 3.00
CA ALA A 613 -0.07 -14.01 3.82
C ALA A 613 0.11 -13.58 5.29
N ALA A 614 1.32 -13.65 5.84
CA ALA A 614 1.59 -13.22 7.22
C ALA A 614 1.94 -11.72 7.35
N ASN A 615 2.05 -10.98 6.24
CA ASN A 615 2.66 -9.65 6.20
C ASN A 615 4.02 -9.64 6.92
N SER A 616 4.82 -10.69 6.71
CA SER A 616 6.10 -10.86 7.39
C SER A 616 7.16 -10.03 6.68
N THR A 617 7.74 -9.10 7.40
CA THR A 617 8.69 -8.10 6.91
C THR A 617 9.78 -7.93 7.97
N GLY A 618 10.89 -7.31 7.60
CA GLY A 618 11.92 -6.88 8.53
C GLY A 618 12.35 -5.45 8.26
N SER A 619 13.47 -5.06 8.86
CA SER A 619 13.95 -3.68 8.94
C SER A 619 14.26 -2.98 7.63
N LEU A 620 14.44 -3.72 6.52
CA LEU A 620 14.63 -3.11 5.19
C LEU A 620 13.46 -2.22 4.77
N ARG A 621 12.28 -2.41 5.38
CA ARG A 621 11.11 -1.55 5.17
C ARG A 621 11.34 -0.08 5.49
N LEU A 622 12.34 0.26 6.32
CA LEU A 622 12.66 1.64 6.67
C LEU A 622 12.96 2.49 5.44
N LYS A 623 13.75 1.93 4.51
CA LYS A 623 14.12 2.58 3.25
C LYS A 623 13.18 2.20 2.11
N TYR A 624 12.82 0.92 1.99
CA TYR A 624 12.14 0.40 0.81
C TYR A 624 10.60 0.34 0.93
N GLY A 625 10.04 0.64 2.10
CA GLY A 625 8.60 0.59 2.36
C GLY A 625 8.11 -0.79 2.81
N THR A 626 6.84 -0.87 3.17
CA THR A 626 6.24 -2.08 3.74
C THR A 626 5.97 -3.15 2.68
N LEU A 627 5.90 -4.43 3.06
CA LEU A 627 5.56 -5.51 2.13
C LEU A 627 4.25 -5.27 1.38
N LYS A 628 3.26 -4.65 2.03
CA LYS A 628 1.97 -4.26 1.43
C LYS A 628 2.13 -3.32 0.22
N ASN A 629 3.19 -2.52 0.21
CA ASN A 629 3.49 -1.59 -0.87
C ASN A 629 4.39 -2.23 -1.92
N LEU A 630 5.18 -3.24 -1.53
CA LEU A 630 6.03 -4.01 -2.44
C LEU A 630 5.22 -5.01 -3.29
N VAL A 631 4.13 -5.55 -2.78
CA VAL A 631 3.23 -6.44 -3.54
C VAL A 631 2.39 -5.59 -4.49
N LEU A 632 2.66 -5.63 -5.79
CA LEU A 632 1.95 -4.87 -6.83
C LEU A 632 0.75 -5.60 -7.40
N GLY A 633 0.74 -6.94 -7.35
CA GLY A 633 -0.38 -7.75 -7.83
C GLY A 633 -0.47 -9.11 -7.13
N LEU A 634 -1.68 -9.64 -7.05
CA LEU A 634 -1.96 -10.97 -6.49
C LEU A 634 -2.94 -11.74 -7.37
N GLU A 635 -2.73 -13.05 -7.47
CA GLU A 635 -3.71 -14.01 -7.94
C GLU A 635 -4.14 -14.88 -6.76
N VAL A 636 -5.45 -15.03 -6.55
CA VAL A 636 -6.01 -15.67 -5.36
C VAL A 636 -7.20 -16.56 -5.72
N VAL A 637 -7.24 -17.75 -5.14
CA VAL A 637 -8.45 -18.59 -5.13
C VAL A 637 -9.27 -18.29 -3.88
N THR A 638 -10.49 -17.81 -4.11
CA THR A 638 -11.47 -17.40 -3.07
C THR A 638 -12.23 -18.59 -2.50
N ALA A 639 -13.01 -18.38 -1.43
CA ALA A 639 -13.66 -19.46 -0.68
C ALA A 639 -14.75 -20.22 -1.47
N ASP A 640 -15.30 -19.61 -2.52
CA ASP A 640 -16.20 -20.25 -3.49
C ASP A 640 -15.44 -20.88 -4.68
N GLY A 641 -14.11 -20.89 -4.61
CA GLY A 641 -13.20 -21.49 -5.58
C GLY A 641 -13.07 -20.70 -6.90
N LYS A 642 -13.41 -19.40 -6.91
CA LYS A 642 -13.14 -18.52 -8.05
C LYS A 642 -11.69 -18.02 -7.99
N ASN A 643 -11.03 -18.02 -9.15
CA ASN A 643 -9.72 -17.40 -9.32
C ASN A 643 -9.90 -15.91 -9.63
N ILE A 644 -9.28 -15.03 -8.85
CA ILE A 644 -9.35 -13.58 -9.01
C ILE A 644 -7.95 -12.98 -9.04
N HIS A 645 -7.80 -11.89 -9.78
CA HIS A 645 -6.59 -11.12 -9.90
C HIS A 645 -6.83 -9.64 -9.59
N TYR A 646 -5.90 -9.04 -8.84
CA TYR A 646 -5.90 -7.60 -8.58
C TYR A 646 -4.49 -7.04 -8.64
N GLY A 647 -4.38 -5.83 -9.17
CA GLY A 647 -3.10 -5.17 -9.39
C GLY A 647 -2.39 -5.72 -10.62
N GLY A 648 -1.05 -5.69 -10.63
CA GLY A 648 -0.27 -6.17 -11.75
C GLY A 648 1.15 -5.63 -11.74
N LYS A 649 1.70 -5.32 -12.92
CA LYS A 649 3.04 -4.74 -13.09
C LYS A 649 3.09 -3.22 -12.91
N MET A 650 1.92 -2.60 -12.81
CA MET A 650 1.78 -1.15 -12.72
C MET A 650 2.18 -0.65 -11.33
N ILE A 651 3.04 0.37 -11.30
CA ILE A 651 3.40 1.07 -10.06
C ILE A 651 2.28 2.03 -9.64
N LYS A 652 1.80 2.84 -10.58
CA LYS A 652 0.62 3.69 -10.41
C LYS A 652 -0.61 2.97 -10.95
N ASN A 653 -1.52 2.61 -10.04
CA ASN A 653 -2.82 2.05 -10.37
C ASN A 653 -3.82 2.42 -9.27
N VAL A 654 -4.88 3.13 -9.65
CA VAL A 654 -5.97 3.54 -8.74
C VAL A 654 -7.33 3.04 -9.23
N ALA A 655 -7.36 2.09 -10.16
CA ALA A 655 -8.60 1.54 -10.68
C ALA A 655 -9.24 0.59 -9.67
N GLY A 656 -10.37 1.01 -9.10
CA GLY A 656 -11.11 0.23 -8.11
C GLY A 656 -10.41 0.18 -6.76
N TYR A 657 -10.82 -0.79 -5.93
CA TYR A 657 -10.29 -0.92 -4.58
C TYR A 657 -8.91 -1.59 -4.54
N ASP A 658 -8.06 -1.21 -3.58
CA ASP A 658 -6.78 -1.89 -3.33
C ASP A 658 -6.98 -3.23 -2.59
N VAL A 659 -7.61 -4.19 -3.30
CA VAL A 659 -8.00 -5.50 -2.74
C VAL A 659 -6.76 -6.35 -2.39
N ARG A 660 -5.64 -6.19 -3.08
CA ARG A 660 -4.41 -6.97 -2.78
C ARG A 660 -3.97 -6.77 -1.33
N LYS A 661 -4.06 -5.56 -0.77
CA LYS A 661 -3.66 -5.26 0.62
C LYS A 661 -4.51 -5.96 1.66
N LEU A 662 -5.74 -6.33 1.31
CA LEU A 662 -6.62 -7.14 2.17
C LEU A 662 -6.05 -8.55 2.40
N PHE A 663 -5.41 -9.13 1.37
CA PHE A 663 -4.79 -10.47 1.46
C PHE A 663 -3.42 -10.45 2.17
N VAL A 664 -2.70 -9.33 2.12
CA VAL A 664 -1.42 -9.16 2.82
C VAL A 664 -1.66 -9.09 4.33
N GLY A 665 -1.19 -10.10 5.07
CA GLY A 665 -1.47 -10.22 6.49
C GLY A 665 -2.82 -10.86 6.81
N SER A 666 -3.56 -11.36 5.81
CA SER A 666 -4.81 -12.11 6.00
C SER A 666 -4.60 -13.51 6.58
N TRP A 667 -3.35 -13.98 6.60
CA TRP A 667 -2.96 -15.30 7.05
C TRP A 667 -3.65 -16.45 6.27
N GLY A 668 -4.04 -16.21 5.02
CA GLY A 668 -4.75 -17.18 4.19
C GLY A 668 -6.20 -17.39 4.60
N THR A 669 -6.77 -16.54 5.47
CA THR A 669 -8.16 -16.65 5.93
C THR A 669 -9.17 -16.16 4.89
N LEU A 670 -8.76 -15.45 3.84
CA LEU A 670 -9.67 -14.92 2.81
C LEU A 670 -9.53 -15.63 1.46
N GLY A 671 -8.50 -16.48 1.31
CA GLY A 671 -8.18 -17.12 0.03
C GLY A 671 -6.80 -17.74 0.02
N ILE A 672 -6.54 -18.56 -1.00
CA ILE A 672 -5.23 -19.14 -1.30
C ILE A 672 -4.52 -18.25 -2.31
N ILE A 673 -3.44 -17.58 -1.90
CA ILE A 673 -2.56 -16.85 -2.81
C ILE A 673 -1.83 -17.85 -3.70
N THR A 674 -1.92 -17.71 -5.00
CA THR A 674 -1.29 -18.61 -5.99
C THR A 674 -0.15 -17.94 -6.75
N LYS A 675 -0.25 -16.64 -7.02
CA LYS A 675 0.75 -15.84 -7.73
C LYS A 675 0.90 -14.46 -7.11
N ILE A 676 2.11 -13.92 -7.18
CA ILE A 676 2.48 -12.64 -6.58
C ILE A 676 3.32 -11.85 -7.59
N THR A 677 2.96 -10.60 -7.84
CA THR A 677 3.80 -9.63 -8.53
C THR A 677 4.36 -8.66 -7.50
N VAL A 678 5.68 -8.49 -7.46
CA VAL A 678 6.39 -7.64 -6.50
C VAL A 678 7.24 -6.58 -7.20
N LYS A 679 7.41 -5.44 -6.55
CA LYS A 679 8.44 -4.45 -6.86
C LYS A 679 9.80 -4.99 -6.41
N ILE A 680 10.77 -4.96 -7.31
CA ILE A 680 12.18 -5.29 -7.03
C ILE A 680 13.03 -4.03 -7.11
N PHE A 681 14.24 -4.09 -6.55
CA PHE A 681 15.16 -2.96 -6.52
C PHE A 681 16.52 -3.38 -7.04
N PRO A 682 17.28 -2.48 -7.68
CA PRO A 682 18.68 -2.72 -7.98
C PRO A 682 19.48 -2.96 -6.70
N LEU A 683 20.50 -3.82 -6.79
CA LEU A 683 21.47 -3.95 -5.71
C LEU A 683 22.16 -2.59 -5.45
N PRO A 684 22.38 -2.24 -4.18
CA PRO A 684 23.07 -1.00 -3.85
C PRO A 684 24.53 -1.06 -4.31
N GLY A 685 25.08 0.07 -4.76
CA GLY A 685 26.50 0.14 -5.12
C GLY A 685 27.44 -0.08 -3.93
N LYS A 686 26.97 0.22 -2.71
CA LYS A 686 27.61 -0.10 -1.44
C LYS A 686 26.55 -0.33 -0.37
N ALA A 687 26.73 -1.33 0.48
CA ALA A 687 25.95 -1.54 1.71
C ALA A 687 26.88 -1.83 2.88
N LEU A 688 26.59 -1.25 4.03
CA LEU A 688 27.38 -1.37 5.24
C LEU A 688 26.46 -1.62 6.42
N HIS A 689 26.82 -2.59 7.24
CA HIS A 689 26.13 -2.94 8.48
C HIS A 689 27.08 -2.84 9.65
N ARG A 690 26.70 -2.08 10.69
CA ARG A 690 27.50 -1.91 11.89
C ARG A 690 26.70 -2.25 13.13
N THR A 691 27.23 -3.16 13.93
CA THR A 691 26.69 -3.49 15.24
C THR A 691 27.45 -2.71 16.30
N TYR A 692 26.73 -1.96 17.12
CA TYR A 692 27.26 -1.27 18.29
C TYR A 692 26.77 -1.95 19.56
N VAL A 693 27.58 -1.89 20.61
CA VAL A 693 27.28 -2.48 21.92
C VAL A 693 27.54 -1.49 23.06
N SER A 694 26.67 -1.52 24.08
CA SER A 694 26.89 -0.82 25.34
C SER A 694 26.40 -1.63 26.54
N GLU A 695 27.17 -1.57 27.63
CA GLU A 695 26.77 -2.07 28.95
C GLU A 695 26.00 -1.00 29.75
N ASN A 696 26.08 0.28 29.35
CA ASN A 696 25.35 1.38 29.97
C ASN A 696 24.02 1.60 29.22
N TYR A 697 22.91 1.30 29.89
CA TYR A 697 21.57 1.46 29.33
C TYR A 697 21.27 2.90 28.88
N GLN A 698 21.63 3.90 29.69
CA GLN A 698 21.34 5.30 29.35
C GLN A 698 22.16 5.73 28.13
N ALA A 699 23.45 5.38 28.09
CA ALA A 699 24.30 5.68 26.94
C ALA A 699 23.80 5.02 25.65
N PHE A 700 23.28 3.79 25.75
CA PHE A 700 22.64 3.10 24.64
C PHE A 700 21.40 3.86 24.12
N ILE A 701 20.50 4.27 25.03
CA ILE A 701 19.30 5.03 24.67
C ILE A 701 19.66 6.37 24.04
N ASP A 702 20.60 7.12 24.63
CA ASP A 702 21.05 8.42 24.11
C ASP A 702 21.66 8.27 22.71
N PHE A 703 22.43 7.20 22.47
CA PHE A 703 23.01 6.90 21.16
C PHE A 703 21.95 6.62 20.11
N ILE A 704 20.99 5.73 20.38
CA ILE A 704 19.97 5.38 19.38
C ILE A 704 19.04 6.56 19.06
N PHE A 705 18.73 7.42 20.05
CA PHE A 705 17.96 8.65 19.81
C PHE A 705 18.77 9.67 19.01
N SER A 706 20.07 9.79 19.27
CA SER A 706 20.97 10.63 18.46
C SER A 706 21.03 10.15 17.02
N VAL A 707 21.08 8.84 16.79
CA VAL A 707 21.01 8.22 15.45
C VAL A 707 19.69 8.54 14.76
N GLN A 708 18.55 8.40 15.46
CA GLN A 708 17.22 8.68 14.90
C GLN A 708 17.03 10.16 14.53
N GLN A 709 17.61 11.07 15.32
CA GLN A 709 17.58 12.52 15.11
C GLN A 709 18.57 13.00 14.04
N LYS A 710 19.70 12.33 13.89
CA LYS A 710 20.68 12.61 12.82
C LYS A 710 20.03 12.29 11.47
N ASP A 711 20.46 13.02 10.45
CA ASP A 711 19.99 12.80 9.08
C ASP A 711 20.63 11.57 8.44
N LEU A 712 20.34 10.39 8.96
CA LEU A 712 20.80 9.14 8.40
C LEU A 712 19.64 8.53 7.59
N ALA A 713 19.90 8.25 6.32
CA ALA A 713 19.03 7.47 5.45
C ALA A 713 19.30 5.97 5.69
N LEU A 714 19.08 5.54 6.95
CA LEU A 714 19.26 4.16 7.38
C LEU A 714 18.43 3.22 6.51
N THR A 715 19.05 2.11 6.14
CA THR A 715 18.41 1.00 5.43
C THR A 715 17.79 0.00 6.41
N SER A 716 18.44 -0.23 7.55
CA SER A 716 17.92 -1.08 8.63
C SER A 716 18.27 -0.51 10.00
N PHE A 717 17.43 -0.80 10.98
CA PHE A 717 17.64 -0.48 12.39
C PHE A 717 17.12 -1.66 13.22
N ASP A 718 18.03 -2.46 13.73
CA ASP A 718 17.72 -3.67 14.49
C ASP A 718 18.32 -3.56 15.89
N LEU A 719 17.59 -4.01 16.91
CA LEU A 719 18.05 -3.96 18.30
C LEU A 719 17.96 -5.32 18.97
N ALA A 720 18.86 -5.55 19.93
CA ALA A 720 18.83 -6.72 20.79
C ALA A 720 19.36 -6.39 22.19
N VAL A 721 18.85 -7.06 23.20
CA VAL A 721 19.38 -7.00 24.56
C VAL A 721 19.56 -8.40 25.08
N HIS A 722 20.80 -8.74 25.41
CA HIS A 722 21.20 -10.07 25.87
C HIS A 722 22.32 -9.93 26.91
N ASP A 723 22.24 -10.71 28.00
CA ASP A 723 23.25 -10.74 29.07
C ASP A 723 23.74 -9.35 29.55
N GLN A 724 22.79 -8.46 29.87
CA GLN A 724 23.02 -7.06 30.30
C GLN A 724 23.69 -6.13 29.28
N LYS A 725 23.98 -6.63 28.07
CA LYS A 725 24.48 -5.84 26.95
C LYS A 725 23.35 -5.43 26.01
N HIS A 726 23.45 -4.22 25.49
CA HIS A 726 22.50 -3.62 24.58
C HIS A 726 23.17 -3.46 23.22
N TYR A 727 22.56 -4.03 22.19
CA TYR A 727 23.07 -4.09 20.84
C TYR A 727 22.14 -3.33 19.91
N VAL A 728 22.72 -2.59 18.97
CA VAL A 728 22.01 -2.00 17.83
C VAL A 728 22.79 -2.26 16.56
N ASN A 729 22.15 -2.85 15.56
CA ASN A 729 22.67 -3.01 14.21
C ASN A 729 22.04 -1.94 13.30
N LEU A 730 22.89 -1.16 12.66
CA LEU A 730 22.52 -0.08 11.76
C LEU A 730 23.00 -0.42 10.35
N GLY A 731 22.07 -0.45 9.40
CA GLY A 731 22.37 -0.65 7.99
C GLY A 731 22.30 0.66 7.21
N ILE A 732 23.25 0.87 6.31
CA ILE A 732 23.29 2.01 5.38
C ILE A 732 23.63 1.46 4.00
N SER A 733 22.77 1.71 3.01
CA SER A 733 23.03 1.27 1.63
C SER A 733 22.69 2.34 0.62
N GLY A 734 23.34 2.30 -0.54
CA GLY A 734 23.09 3.25 -1.63
C GLY A 734 24.29 3.41 -2.56
N GLN A 735 24.46 4.63 -3.07
CA GLN A 735 25.67 5.01 -3.80
C GLN A 735 26.85 5.16 -2.83
N ALA A 736 28.07 4.82 -3.26
CA ALA A 736 29.24 4.77 -2.40
C ALA A 736 29.49 6.10 -1.67
N GLU A 737 29.38 7.23 -2.38
CA GLU A 737 29.57 8.58 -1.83
C GLU A 737 28.54 8.91 -0.75
N SER A 738 27.30 8.47 -0.94
CA SER A 738 26.22 8.63 0.04
C SER A 738 26.43 7.75 1.27
N VAL A 739 26.94 6.52 1.10
CA VAL A 739 27.24 5.61 2.23
C VAL A 739 28.42 6.15 3.03
N ASP A 740 29.50 6.54 2.37
CA ASP A 740 30.72 7.06 3.01
C ASP A 740 30.44 8.37 3.77
N ARG A 741 29.55 9.22 3.25
CA ARG A 741 29.13 10.43 3.95
C ARG A 741 28.34 10.11 5.22
N GLN A 742 27.34 9.25 5.12
CA GLN A 742 26.56 8.84 6.28
C GLN A 742 27.40 8.11 7.32
N LEU A 743 28.42 7.36 6.89
CA LEU A 743 29.38 6.72 7.77
C LEU A 743 30.16 7.74 8.63
N LYS A 744 30.60 8.84 8.03
CA LYS A 744 31.24 9.95 8.77
C LYS A 744 30.27 10.54 9.80
N MET A 745 29.03 10.79 9.39
CA MET A 745 27.97 11.30 10.28
C MET A 745 27.67 10.35 11.44
N LEU A 746 27.70 9.04 11.21
CA LEU A 746 27.49 8.03 12.23
C LEU A 746 28.67 7.94 13.19
N ASN A 747 29.91 8.01 12.68
CA ASN A 747 31.12 8.02 13.50
C ASN A 747 31.16 9.21 14.48
N GLU A 748 30.60 10.35 14.11
CA GLU A 748 30.46 11.53 14.99
C GLU A 748 29.54 11.28 16.20
N LEU A 749 28.64 10.29 16.13
CA LEU A 749 27.70 9.96 17.20
C LEU A 749 28.27 8.95 18.21
N VAL A 750 29.34 8.23 17.82
CA VAL A 750 29.96 7.21 18.67
C VAL A 750 30.73 7.89 19.80
N ASN A 751 30.55 7.39 21.02
CA ASN A 751 31.22 7.91 22.21
C ASN A 751 31.93 6.76 22.99
N LYS A 752 32.57 7.07 24.11
CA LYS A 752 33.37 6.08 24.88
C LYS A 752 32.53 4.96 25.51
N GLU A 753 31.24 5.14 25.69
CA GLU A 753 30.33 4.18 26.32
C GLU A 753 29.59 3.30 25.30
N VAL A 754 29.75 3.57 24.00
CA VAL A 754 29.17 2.77 22.91
C VAL A 754 30.29 2.34 21.97
N ALA A 755 30.60 1.04 21.96
CA ALA A 755 31.69 0.50 21.15
C ALA A 755 31.16 -0.09 19.84
N LEU A 756 31.92 0.08 18.76
CA LEU A 756 31.72 -0.73 17.55
C LEU A 756 32.10 -2.17 17.87
N TRP A 757 31.17 -3.09 17.65
CA TRP A 757 31.31 -4.52 17.93
C TRP A 757 31.66 -5.31 16.68
N GLU A 758 30.90 -5.11 15.60
CA GLU A 758 31.06 -5.81 14.32
C GLU A 758 30.77 -4.83 13.17
N GLU A 759 31.44 -5.05 12.05
CA GLU A 759 31.22 -4.36 10.78
C GLU A 759 31.19 -5.41 9.66
N ASP A 760 30.22 -5.28 8.77
CA ASP A 760 30.07 -6.11 7.56
C ASP A 760 29.78 -5.20 6.37
N GLU A 761 30.55 -5.36 5.29
CA GLU A 761 30.37 -4.66 4.02
C GLU A 761 30.04 -5.69 2.94
N ASP A 762 28.76 -5.97 2.78
CA ASP A 762 28.25 -6.89 1.78
C ASP A 762 26.93 -6.35 1.20
N PRO A 763 26.88 -5.99 -0.10
CA PRO A 763 25.68 -5.51 -0.77
C PRO A 763 24.56 -6.57 -0.85
N ASP A 764 24.91 -7.85 -0.73
CA ASP A 764 23.99 -8.99 -0.78
C ASP A 764 23.51 -9.39 0.63
N TYR A 765 24.11 -8.84 1.68
CA TYR A 765 23.80 -9.21 3.06
C TYR A 765 22.46 -8.66 3.51
N ILE A 766 21.62 -9.58 4.01
CA ILE A 766 20.30 -9.28 4.56
C ILE A 766 20.39 -9.44 6.09
N PRO A 767 20.64 -8.37 6.84
CA PRO A 767 21.17 -8.45 8.21
C PRO A 767 20.17 -8.96 9.20
N GLY A 768 18.91 -8.52 9.04
CA GLY A 768 17.93 -8.54 10.13
C GLY A 768 17.91 -9.90 10.81
N ARG A 769 17.75 -10.98 10.04
CA ARG A 769 17.66 -12.30 10.66
C ARG A 769 18.97 -12.84 11.22
N ALA A 770 20.06 -12.70 10.47
CA ALA A 770 21.38 -13.17 10.91
C ALA A 770 21.83 -12.45 12.20
N PHE A 771 21.47 -11.18 12.37
CA PHE A 771 21.68 -10.43 13.59
C PHE A 771 20.88 -11.03 14.76
N TYR A 772 19.58 -11.24 14.60
CA TYR A 772 18.75 -11.77 15.70
C TYR A 772 19.10 -13.20 16.09
N ASP A 773 19.46 -14.07 15.15
CA ASP A 773 19.81 -15.46 15.45
C ASP A 773 20.97 -15.60 16.45
N LYS A 774 21.82 -14.57 16.58
CA LYS A 774 22.87 -14.49 17.61
C LYS A 774 22.32 -14.28 19.03
N TYR A 775 21.15 -13.66 19.18
CA TYR A 775 20.60 -13.17 20.46
C TYR A 775 19.23 -13.76 20.82
N ILE A 776 18.55 -14.41 19.87
CA ILE A 776 17.33 -15.19 20.13
C ILE A 776 17.72 -16.42 20.96
N PRO A 777 17.14 -16.61 22.15
CA PRO A 777 17.45 -17.78 22.95
C PRO A 777 16.97 -19.07 22.22
N PRO A 778 17.74 -20.17 22.23
CA PRO A 778 17.42 -21.40 21.49
C PRO A 778 16.13 -22.06 22.00
N ASP A 779 15.27 -22.56 21.11
CA ASP A 779 13.93 -23.09 21.42
C ASP A 779 13.94 -24.13 22.56
N GLY A 780 12.93 -24.12 23.44
CA GLY A 780 12.84 -25.04 24.58
C GLY A 780 11.53 -24.91 25.38
N ASP A 781 11.26 -25.88 26.27
CA ASP A 781 10.06 -25.91 27.14
C ASP A 781 10.02 -24.70 28.09
N ASN A 782 8.82 -24.16 28.36
CA ASN A 782 8.55 -23.00 29.23
C ASN A 782 9.06 -21.64 28.71
N LYS A 783 8.75 -21.32 27.46
CA LYS A 783 9.01 -20.00 26.87
C LYS A 783 7.75 -19.23 26.54
N ALA A 784 7.84 -17.91 26.69
CA ALA A 784 6.85 -17.00 26.16
C ALA A 784 7.48 -15.84 25.45
N VAL A 785 6.81 -15.38 24.39
CA VAL A 785 7.23 -14.23 23.61
C VAL A 785 6.12 -13.19 23.68
N LEU A 786 6.45 -12.01 24.18
CA LEU A 786 5.62 -10.81 24.05
C LEU A 786 6.05 -10.08 22.79
N LYS A 787 5.21 -10.13 21.76
CA LYS A 787 5.35 -9.31 20.56
C LYS A 787 4.65 -7.98 20.77
N SER A 788 5.30 -6.88 20.48
CA SER A 788 4.83 -5.52 20.70
C SER A 788 5.05 -4.69 19.45
N SER A 789 4.09 -3.86 19.06
CA SER A 789 4.29 -2.82 18.05
C SER A 789 4.12 -1.45 18.69
N LEU A 790 5.11 -0.57 18.56
CA LEU A 790 5.23 0.66 19.32
C LEU A 790 5.76 1.81 18.45
N ARG A 791 5.63 3.05 18.94
CA ARG A 791 6.38 4.18 18.39
C ARG A 791 7.84 4.12 18.83
N PHE A 792 8.72 4.76 18.09
CA PHE A 792 10.14 4.85 18.47
C PHE A 792 10.29 5.60 19.80
N SER A 793 9.50 6.65 20.02
CA SER A 793 9.46 7.41 21.27
C SER A 793 9.12 6.57 22.51
N ASP A 794 8.37 5.49 22.32
CA ASP A 794 7.87 4.64 23.40
C ASP A 794 8.85 3.51 23.76
N LEU A 795 9.90 3.31 22.96
CA LEU A 795 10.89 2.25 23.12
C LEU A 795 11.56 2.23 24.51
N PRO A 796 12.08 3.35 25.07
CA PRO A 796 12.74 3.33 26.37
C PRO A 796 11.80 2.86 27.49
N GLY A 797 10.60 3.45 27.55
CA GLY A 797 9.59 3.10 28.55
C GLY A 797 9.15 1.64 28.45
N TRP A 798 9.06 1.10 27.23
CA TRP A 798 8.75 -0.32 27.04
C TRP A 798 9.90 -1.21 27.50
N MET A 799 11.13 -0.91 27.11
CA MET A 799 12.33 -1.65 27.51
C MET A 799 12.46 -1.68 29.04
N GLU A 800 12.38 -0.52 29.72
CA GLU A 800 12.48 -0.46 31.18
C GLU A 800 11.46 -1.37 31.86
N LYS A 801 10.20 -1.33 31.42
CA LYS A 801 9.14 -2.13 32.01
C LYS A 801 9.35 -3.62 31.80
N VAL A 802 9.73 -4.03 30.59
CA VAL A 802 10.00 -5.45 30.31
C VAL A 802 11.24 -5.94 31.05
N LEU A 803 12.31 -5.14 31.08
CA LEU A 803 13.57 -5.49 31.73
C LEU A 803 13.45 -5.58 33.26
N ARG A 804 12.46 -4.93 33.90
CA ARG A 804 12.16 -5.13 35.32
C ARG A 804 11.92 -6.61 35.66
N PHE A 805 11.45 -7.44 34.73
CA PHE A 805 11.20 -8.86 34.99
C PHE A 805 12.47 -9.72 35.15
N ARG A 806 13.66 -9.20 34.82
CA ARG A 806 14.93 -9.94 34.95
C ARG A 806 15.20 -10.52 36.35
N HIS A 807 14.53 -10.03 37.40
CA HIS A 807 14.63 -10.59 38.75
C HIS A 807 13.92 -11.94 38.93
N ARG A 808 12.98 -12.31 38.05
CA ARG A 808 12.20 -13.57 38.12
C ARG A 808 12.58 -14.59 37.04
N GLY A 809 13.43 -14.23 36.08
CA GLY A 809 13.83 -15.12 35.00
C GLY A 809 14.77 -14.47 33.99
N LYS A 810 15.13 -15.20 32.94
CA LYS A 810 15.93 -14.64 31.84
C LYS A 810 15.01 -13.93 30.84
N VAL A 811 15.39 -12.72 30.46
CA VAL A 811 14.67 -11.88 29.49
C VAL A 811 15.64 -11.47 28.39
N SER A 812 15.36 -11.90 27.17
CA SER A 812 16.01 -11.40 25.95
C SER A 812 15.06 -10.46 25.22
N LEU A 813 15.56 -9.30 24.79
CA LEU A 813 14.82 -8.40 23.90
C LEU A 813 15.45 -8.46 22.52
N TYR A 814 14.63 -8.39 21.47
CA TYR A 814 15.10 -8.22 20.10
C TYR A 814 14.00 -7.65 19.23
N GLY A 815 14.34 -7.01 18.12
CA GLY A 815 13.34 -6.59 17.15
C GLY A 815 13.80 -5.51 16.20
N ASP A 816 12.88 -5.12 15.33
CA ASP A 816 13.05 -4.06 14.35
C ASP A 816 12.70 -2.74 15.03
N GLY A 817 13.73 -1.99 15.41
CA GLY A 817 13.57 -0.69 16.05
C GLY A 817 13.07 0.39 15.09
N ALA A 818 13.22 0.19 13.77
CA ALA A 818 12.71 1.13 12.76
C ALA A 818 11.19 1.06 12.59
N SER A 819 10.60 -0.14 12.61
CA SER A 819 9.14 -0.30 12.56
C SER A 819 8.47 -0.39 13.93
N GLY A 820 9.28 -0.39 15.00
CA GLY A 820 8.82 -0.52 16.37
C GLY A 820 8.23 -1.90 16.67
N LEU A 821 8.57 -2.92 15.88
CA LEU A 821 8.15 -4.30 16.10
C LEU A 821 9.17 -5.03 16.97
N LEU A 822 8.84 -5.17 18.25
CA LEU A 822 9.73 -5.65 19.29
C LEU A 822 9.22 -6.95 19.91
N TYR A 823 10.16 -7.79 20.30
CA TYR A 823 9.93 -9.08 20.92
C TYR A 823 10.65 -9.14 22.25
N ALA A 824 9.96 -9.63 23.26
CA ALA A 824 10.56 -9.99 24.54
C ALA A 824 10.34 -11.47 24.79
N ALA A 825 11.42 -12.23 24.78
CA ALA A 825 11.42 -13.65 25.08
C ALA A 825 11.74 -13.88 26.57
N PHE A 826 10.85 -14.60 27.25
CA PHE A 826 10.95 -14.98 28.65
C PHE A 826 11.24 -16.47 28.75
N SER A 827 12.18 -16.86 29.62
CA SER A 827 12.37 -18.25 30.04
C SER A 827 12.38 -18.36 31.57
N GLY A 828 11.52 -19.24 32.11
CA GLY A 828 11.26 -19.36 33.55
C GLY A 828 10.05 -20.23 33.89
N ASP A 829 9.55 -20.14 35.12
CA ASP A 829 8.35 -20.87 35.58
C ASP A 829 7.07 -20.34 34.89
N LYS A 830 6.16 -21.24 34.47
CA LYS A 830 4.87 -20.89 33.85
C LYS A 830 3.98 -20.03 34.74
N LYS A 831 4.09 -20.17 36.07
CA LYS A 831 3.33 -19.37 37.04
C LYS A 831 3.82 -17.93 37.09
N ASP A 832 5.14 -17.72 37.07
CA ASP A 832 5.72 -16.36 37.04
C ASP A 832 5.34 -15.62 35.76
N LEU A 833 5.21 -16.35 34.65
CA LEU A 833 4.69 -15.83 33.38
C LEU A 833 3.21 -15.43 33.49
N ALA A 834 2.35 -16.25 34.10
CA ALA A 834 0.93 -15.94 34.29
C ALA A 834 0.70 -14.70 35.17
N ASP A 835 1.48 -14.58 36.25
CA ASP A 835 1.45 -13.42 37.15
C ASP A 835 1.92 -12.15 36.41
N PHE A 836 2.97 -12.25 35.59
CA PHE A 836 3.47 -11.15 34.76
C PHE A 836 2.44 -10.62 33.75
N ILE A 837 1.76 -11.53 33.03
CA ILE A 837 0.69 -11.18 32.08
C ILE A 837 -0.40 -10.36 32.78
N THR A 838 -0.75 -10.77 34.00
CA THR A 838 -1.78 -10.12 34.81
C THR A 838 -1.31 -8.76 35.35
N GLU A 839 -0.10 -8.69 35.89
CA GLU A 839 0.49 -7.46 36.45
C GLU A 839 0.75 -6.40 35.38
N MET A 840 1.30 -6.79 34.22
CA MET A 840 1.64 -5.84 33.16
C MET A 840 0.42 -5.34 32.40
N GLY A 841 -0.60 -6.17 32.17
CA GLY A 841 -1.67 -5.91 31.22
C GLY A 841 -2.37 -4.55 31.38
N ALA A 842 -2.68 -4.14 32.63
CA ALA A 842 -3.39 -2.88 32.87
C ALA A 842 -2.49 -1.63 32.79
N ASP A 843 -1.22 -1.74 33.23
CA ASP A 843 -0.26 -0.63 33.23
C ASP A 843 0.34 -0.38 31.83
N PHE A 844 0.59 -1.47 31.09
CA PHE A 844 0.97 -1.43 29.69
C PHE A 844 -0.12 -0.76 28.85
N ARG A 845 -1.39 -1.12 29.05
CA ARG A 845 -2.57 -0.50 28.39
C ARG A 845 -2.65 1.01 28.52
N LYS A 846 -2.33 1.54 29.69
CA LYS A 846 -2.35 3.00 29.93
C LYS A 846 -1.15 3.70 29.31
N SER A 847 -0.02 3.01 29.22
CA SER A 847 1.27 3.63 28.86
C SER A 847 1.57 3.56 27.36
N PHE A 848 1.04 2.57 26.65
CA PHE A 848 1.24 2.38 25.21
C PHE A 848 -0.10 2.35 24.50
N VAL A 849 -0.73 3.51 24.39
CA VAL A 849 -2.10 3.67 23.85
C VAL A 849 -2.23 3.20 22.38
N PHE A 850 -1.12 3.20 21.64
CA PHE A 850 -1.04 2.73 20.27
C PHE A 850 -0.12 1.52 20.15
N GLY A 851 -0.53 0.54 19.36
CA GLY A 851 0.22 -0.69 19.18
C GLY A 851 -0.62 -1.95 19.26
N THR A 852 0.01 -3.10 18.96
CA THR A 852 -0.55 -4.42 19.27
C THR A 852 0.44 -5.18 20.12
N HIS A 853 -0.05 -5.81 21.19
CA HIS A 853 0.75 -6.61 22.10
C HIS A 853 0.14 -8.01 22.19
N THR A 854 0.88 -9.04 21.79
CA THR A 854 0.40 -10.43 21.74
C THR A 854 1.37 -11.35 22.45
N LEU A 855 0.82 -12.36 23.15
CA LEU A 855 1.60 -13.40 23.83
C LEU A 855 1.52 -14.70 23.02
N GLU A 856 2.67 -15.28 22.69
CA GLU A 856 2.75 -16.48 21.82
C GLU A 856 2.76 -17.82 22.60
N ALA A 857 2.78 -17.81 23.95
CA ALA A 857 2.91 -19.02 24.78
C ALA A 857 1.62 -19.83 25.03
N ASP A 858 0.45 -19.19 24.89
CA ASP A 858 -0.84 -19.81 25.12
C ASP A 858 -1.88 -19.14 24.19
N PRO A 859 -2.41 -19.83 23.16
CA PRO A 859 -3.24 -19.24 22.12
C PRO A 859 -4.60 -18.68 22.59
N GLY A 860 -4.91 -18.72 23.89
CA GLY A 860 -6.15 -18.16 24.47
C GLY A 860 -6.04 -16.76 25.07
N ILE A 861 -4.85 -16.16 25.20
CA ILE A 861 -4.68 -14.91 25.97
C ILE A 861 -4.23 -13.75 25.07
N CYS A 862 -5.20 -13.09 24.42
CA CYS A 862 -5.01 -11.71 23.99
C CYS A 862 -4.90 -10.83 25.24
N ILE A 863 -3.70 -10.37 25.56
CA ILE A 863 -3.41 -9.55 26.74
C ILE A 863 -4.03 -8.16 26.70
N TRP A 864 -4.61 -7.71 25.57
CA TRP A 864 -4.85 -6.29 25.36
C TRP A 864 -6.27 -5.82 25.07
N GLU A 865 -7.15 -6.56 24.41
CA GLU A 865 -8.53 -6.08 24.25
C GLU A 865 -9.52 -7.21 23.92
N GLY A 866 -10.71 -7.12 24.53
CA GLY A 866 -11.91 -7.75 23.96
C GLY A 866 -12.39 -6.99 22.72
N ASN A 867 -13.30 -7.60 21.96
CA ASN A 867 -13.88 -7.14 20.68
C ASN A 867 -13.82 -5.62 20.41
N LYS A 868 -12.86 -5.16 19.59
CA LYS A 868 -12.85 -3.76 19.11
C LYS A 868 -13.81 -3.57 17.94
N PRO A 869 -14.36 -2.35 17.72
CA PRO A 869 -15.11 -1.99 16.52
C PRO A 869 -14.47 -2.42 15.19
N LYS A 870 -13.14 -2.29 15.06
CA LYS A 870 -12.40 -2.72 13.87
C LYS A 870 -12.44 -4.24 13.65
N ASP A 871 -12.46 -5.01 14.73
CA ASP A 871 -12.50 -6.46 14.68
C ASP A 871 -13.86 -6.91 14.12
N PHE A 872 -14.95 -6.22 14.49
CA PHE A 872 -16.25 -6.44 13.89
C PHE A 872 -16.29 -6.13 12.38
N ALA A 873 -15.60 -5.10 11.90
CA ALA A 873 -15.50 -4.85 10.46
C ALA A 873 -14.72 -5.96 9.74
N GLY A 874 -13.64 -6.45 10.36
CA GLY A 874 -12.93 -7.63 9.89
C GLY A 874 -13.80 -8.88 9.83
N LEU A 875 -14.62 -9.12 10.87
CA LEU A 875 -15.61 -10.21 10.89
C LEU A 875 -16.65 -10.06 9.79
N ARG A 876 -17.24 -8.87 9.60
CA ARG A 876 -18.20 -8.60 8.50
C ARG A 876 -17.61 -8.94 7.14
N LEU A 877 -16.35 -8.57 6.91
CA LEU A 877 -15.62 -8.92 5.68
C LEU A 877 -15.46 -10.43 5.55
N LYS A 878 -14.99 -11.11 6.61
CA LYS A 878 -14.84 -12.58 6.62
C LYS A 878 -16.16 -13.30 6.37
N GLU A 879 -17.23 -12.91 7.05
CA GLU A 879 -18.57 -13.49 6.88
C GLU A 879 -19.13 -13.27 5.47
N MET A 880 -18.86 -12.11 4.87
CA MET A 880 -19.31 -11.81 3.51
C MET A 880 -18.51 -12.57 2.43
N LEU A 881 -17.20 -12.72 2.61
CA LEU A 881 -16.31 -13.31 1.61
C LEU A 881 -16.14 -14.83 1.76
N ASP A 882 -16.26 -15.34 2.98
CA ASP A 882 -16.18 -16.77 3.31
C ASP A 882 -17.23 -17.13 4.39
N PRO A 883 -18.52 -17.13 4.03
CA PRO A 883 -19.62 -17.38 4.97
C PRO A 883 -19.60 -18.78 5.58
N LYS A 884 -19.01 -19.77 4.88
CA LYS A 884 -18.86 -21.14 5.38
C LYS A 884 -17.58 -21.33 6.19
N LYS A 885 -16.74 -20.29 6.30
CA LYS A 885 -15.44 -20.35 6.96
C LYS A 885 -14.56 -21.48 6.40
N ILE A 886 -14.58 -21.68 5.08
CA ILE A 886 -13.77 -22.69 4.37
C ILE A 886 -12.30 -22.53 4.72
N PHE A 887 -11.81 -21.28 4.75
CA PHE A 887 -10.42 -21.02 5.08
C PHE A 887 -10.22 -20.67 6.54
N SER A 888 -9.37 -21.46 7.19
CA SER A 888 -8.82 -21.17 8.53
C SER A 888 -9.89 -20.64 9.51
N PRO A 889 -10.99 -21.39 9.75
CA PRO A 889 -12.23 -20.90 10.37
C PRO A 889 -12.05 -20.21 11.73
N ASP A 890 -11.03 -20.63 12.49
CA ASP A 890 -10.75 -20.15 13.84
C ASP A 890 -9.33 -19.55 13.97
N ARG A 891 -8.67 -19.21 12.85
CA ARG A 891 -7.39 -18.51 12.92
C ARG A 891 -7.67 -17.08 13.36
N THR A 892 -7.39 -16.77 14.63
CA THR A 892 -7.63 -15.43 15.15
C THR A 892 -6.62 -14.46 14.54
N LEU A 893 -7.12 -13.58 13.67
CA LEU A 893 -6.41 -12.37 13.29
C LEU A 893 -6.53 -11.40 14.46
N GLY A 894 -5.56 -11.38 15.36
CA GLY A 894 -5.56 -10.42 16.48
C GLY A 894 -6.76 -10.53 17.43
N GLY A 895 -7.29 -11.74 17.64
CA GLY A 895 -8.45 -11.96 18.52
C GLY A 895 -9.82 -11.99 17.83
N LEU A 896 -9.89 -12.21 16.50
CA LEU A 896 -11.15 -12.36 15.73
C LEU A 896 -12.01 -13.61 16.08
N ALA A 897 -11.95 -14.14 17.30
CA ALA A 897 -12.91 -15.15 17.79
C ALA A 897 -13.82 -14.53 18.87
N ILE A 898 -15.13 -14.60 18.64
CA ILE A 898 -16.17 -14.35 19.65
C ILE A 898 -16.31 -15.59 20.53
#